data_AF-A0AAE0KJY4-F1
#
_entry.id   AF-A0AAE0KJY4-F1
#
_cell.length_a   1.000
_cell.length_b   1.000
_cell.length_c   1.000
_cell.angle_alpha   90.00
_cell.angle_beta   90.00
_cell.angle_gamma   90.00
#
_symmetry.space_group_name_H-M   'P 1'
#
loop_
_entity.id
_entity.type
_entity.pdbx_description
1 polymer ?
#
loop_
_entity_poly.entity_id
_entity_poly.type
_entity_poly.pdbx_seq_one_letter_code
_entity_poly.pdbx_strand_id
1 'polypeptide(L)'
;MADYDRRQGGGSSYNNSKKRRYNNRDDDDYDRRGPRRRYDAPPPHVRIRKQLLSIAENPMRPWHEEIQSIASLFTENWEDELLRTNFVELILQLAIEQPLKTPFLAAVVLVANTNKPEIVDILLGKLTADLESKIRQGDWRDVKLYLKLLACLHNCLDGEGVFPVLEELFSRAVDLQTASSEDTIGTELVKIILLTLPYIMVAAPNQWQQRAADLMEKTEIIASEPHALQALIEPYHPESSEENQSPSMSTIGLLQSQLQAEANNGWALPCLPRPWDFPANGTEEPPKLSGAAKHALRPITVPQIVVAGPRPLFPEIYFSVYPVQDVESVPSTATAAASLIRDALLDTINILHYNRNITARFLIEVDCYFAPRTFAARATPFDRLRDIEPPKSTWKPEDVAVDAVFSQLFQLPNPEHKLVYYHSVLTEACKLAPAAIAPSLGRAIRYLYRNIHRLDIELGNRFVDWFAHHLSNFGFTWKWTEWVEDVDSSNLHPRKAFITGAIDKEIRLSFAQRIKNTLPEPYKILIGPEQEKDVPDFKFANDQTPFATEGREIAALLKRKAPDEEIQPIIERIHALAIDNNLDPLVASTDVFVTAVLHVGSKSLSHVLAAIERTKDRLTDAGAASDAARSQIINAVMAYWSAQPGVAISIVEKLLNYSILVPSVVINWALVSYAGATRGEALAKAHVYEMVFHTVMKVTGRVRQLVQKSTEADAMVDNETRDVEVGNMRGLFKAMEDALTAWANGSKDEMLDTDGDGNSESEKLVCRWGERWLRVFRRRAAIEEAFLLEATKKATKAAAAADSAPALPGAVATEDAAIDIE
;
A
#
# COMPACT_ATOMS: atom_id res chain seq x y z
N MET A 1 14.32 -29.70 -5.09
CA MET A 1 14.40 -31.09 -5.58
C MET A 1 13.08 -31.76 -5.29
N ALA A 2 12.45 -32.32 -6.32
CA ALA A 2 11.18 -33.02 -6.24
C ALA A 2 11.41 -34.50 -5.93
N ASP A 3 10.59 -35.09 -5.06
CA ASP A 3 9.87 -36.35 -5.30
C ASP A 3 9.12 -36.86 -4.05
N TYR A 4 8.18 -37.79 -4.31
CA TYR A 4 7.32 -38.59 -3.42
C TYR A 4 5.96 -37.93 -3.03
N ASP A 5 4.78 -38.56 -3.21
CA ASP A 5 4.49 -39.98 -3.32
C ASP A 5 3.13 -40.26 -4.01
N ARG A 6 3.11 -41.20 -4.98
CA ARG A 6 1.91 -41.85 -5.53
C ARG A 6 1.81 -43.24 -4.89
N ARG A 7 0.64 -43.61 -4.36
CA ARG A 7 0.31 -45.03 -4.08
C ARG A 7 -0.94 -45.47 -4.82
N GLN A 8 -0.79 -46.59 -5.52
CA GLN A 8 -1.78 -47.34 -6.28
C GLN A 8 -1.92 -48.73 -5.63
N GLY A 9 -3.13 -49.29 -5.67
CA GLY A 9 -3.46 -50.69 -5.34
C GLY A 9 -4.90 -50.77 -4.81
N GLY A 10 -5.83 -51.59 -5.29
CA GLY A 10 -5.81 -52.70 -6.22
C GLY A 10 -6.76 -53.79 -5.69
N GLY A 11 -7.85 -54.09 -6.41
CA GLY A 11 -8.42 -55.45 -6.51
C GLY A 11 -9.64 -55.89 -5.67
N SER A 12 -10.79 -55.99 -6.37
CA SER A 12 -11.75 -57.13 -6.45
C SER A 12 -12.70 -57.51 -5.28
N SER A 13 -14.02 -57.50 -5.54
CA SER A 13 -14.85 -58.72 -5.77
C SER A 13 -16.33 -58.62 -5.31
N TYR A 14 -17.25 -58.76 -6.29
CA TYR A 14 -18.59 -59.41 -6.27
C TYR A 14 -19.73 -58.98 -5.31
N ASN A 15 -20.85 -58.51 -5.89
CA ASN A 15 -22.12 -59.25 -5.76
C ASN A 15 -23.13 -58.95 -6.90
N ASN A 16 -23.97 -59.94 -7.16
CA ASN A 16 -24.65 -60.27 -8.41
C ASN A 16 -26.18 -60.15 -8.24
N SER A 17 -26.94 -59.63 -9.22
CA SER A 17 -28.29 -60.15 -9.52
C SER A 17 -28.90 -59.61 -10.82
N LYS A 18 -29.14 -60.57 -11.72
CA LYS A 18 -29.83 -60.51 -13.02
C LYS A 18 -31.32 -60.16 -12.92
N LYS A 19 -31.86 -59.55 -14.00
CA LYS A 19 -33.11 -60.02 -14.66
C LYS A 19 -33.05 -59.78 -16.17
N ARG A 20 -33.37 -60.84 -16.93
CA ARG A 20 -33.43 -60.95 -18.41
C ARG A 20 -34.91 -61.00 -18.87
N ARG A 21 -35.20 -60.47 -20.07
CA ARG A 21 -35.92 -61.07 -21.24
C ARG A 21 -36.70 -59.99 -22.01
N TYR A 22 -36.33 -59.64 -23.25
CA TYR A 22 -36.55 -60.27 -24.58
C TYR A 22 -37.83 -59.78 -25.29
N ASN A 23 -37.68 -59.10 -26.43
CA ASN A 23 -38.47 -59.16 -27.68
C ASN A 23 -37.77 -58.26 -28.71
N ASN A 24 -37.01 -58.79 -29.67
CA ASN A 24 -37.36 -59.36 -30.99
C ASN A 24 -37.45 -58.30 -32.10
N ARG A 25 -36.80 -58.62 -33.23
CA ARG A 25 -36.59 -57.83 -34.45
C ARG A 25 -37.90 -57.51 -35.19
N ASP A 26 -37.97 -56.36 -35.86
CA ASP A 26 -37.98 -56.22 -37.33
C ASP A 26 -38.21 -54.74 -37.75
N ASP A 27 -37.50 -54.34 -38.81
CA ASP A 27 -37.75 -53.27 -39.81
C ASP A 27 -38.28 -51.88 -39.39
N ASP A 28 -37.45 -50.85 -39.59
CA ASP A 28 -37.57 -49.90 -40.72
C ASP A 28 -36.71 -48.64 -40.52
N ASP A 29 -36.18 -48.16 -41.64
CA ASP A 29 -35.49 -46.90 -41.89
C ASP A 29 -35.69 -45.78 -40.85
N TYR A 30 -34.60 -45.22 -40.34
CA TYR A 30 -34.39 -43.77 -40.28
C TYR A 30 -32.96 -43.46 -39.83
N ASP A 31 -32.15 -43.01 -40.79
CA ASP A 31 -30.91 -42.26 -40.57
C ASP A 31 -31.17 -41.09 -39.58
N ARG A 32 -30.77 -41.27 -38.32
CA ARG A 32 -30.59 -40.17 -37.37
C ARG A 32 -29.14 -40.07 -36.93
N ARG A 33 -28.26 -39.76 -37.90
CA ARG A 33 -27.08 -38.94 -37.59
C ARG A 33 -27.58 -37.55 -37.22
N GLY A 34 -27.78 -37.30 -35.92
CA GLY A 34 -28.03 -35.96 -35.42
C GLY A 34 -26.95 -34.99 -35.94
N PRO A 35 -27.31 -33.75 -36.32
CA PRO A 35 -26.35 -32.83 -36.87
C PRO A 35 -25.28 -32.56 -35.80
N ARG A 36 -24.00 -32.76 -36.16
CA ARG A 36 -22.87 -32.25 -35.40
C ARG A 36 -23.16 -30.79 -35.08
N ARG A 37 -23.19 -30.42 -33.79
CA ARG A 37 -23.30 -29.03 -33.36
C ARG A 37 -22.24 -28.24 -34.12
N ARG A 38 -22.66 -27.38 -35.04
CA ARG A 38 -21.81 -26.38 -35.69
C ARG A 38 -21.28 -25.53 -34.55
N TYR A 39 -19.97 -25.52 -34.34
CA TYR A 39 -19.36 -24.51 -33.48
C TYR A 39 -19.54 -23.19 -34.23
N ASP A 40 -20.68 -22.52 -34.04
CA ASP A 40 -20.87 -21.19 -34.60
C ASP A 40 -19.80 -20.29 -33.98
N ALA A 41 -19.04 -19.61 -34.83
CA ALA A 41 -18.03 -18.67 -34.37
C ALA A 41 -18.70 -17.64 -33.44
N PRO A 42 -18.06 -17.25 -32.32
CA PRO A 42 -18.64 -16.27 -31.41
C PRO A 42 -19.02 -14.99 -32.18
N PRO A 43 -20.11 -14.29 -31.79
CA PRO A 43 -20.51 -13.05 -32.43
C PRO A 43 -19.36 -12.03 -32.51
N PRO A 44 -19.34 -11.15 -33.53
CA PRO A 44 -18.26 -10.17 -33.73
C PRO A 44 -17.93 -9.37 -32.46
N HIS A 45 -18.94 -8.91 -31.71
CA HIS A 45 -18.73 -8.16 -30.46
C HIS A 45 -17.99 -8.96 -29.38
N VAL A 46 -18.22 -10.28 -29.27
CA VAL A 46 -17.50 -11.15 -28.32
C VAL A 46 -16.05 -11.33 -28.76
N ARG A 47 -15.82 -11.48 -30.07
CA ARG A 47 -14.47 -11.63 -30.63
C ARG A 47 -13.64 -10.37 -30.44
N ILE A 48 -14.19 -9.20 -30.80
CA ILE A 48 -13.55 -7.90 -30.63
C ILE A 48 -13.23 -7.66 -29.15
N ARG A 49 -14.19 -7.92 -28.25
CA ARG A 49 -13.95 -7.81 -26.81
C ARG A 49 -12.78 -8.68 -26.35
N LYS A 50 -12.74 -9.94 -26.77
CA LYS A 50 -11.67 -10.86 -26.40
C LYS A 50 -10.32 -10.41 -26.95
N GLN A 51 -10.27 -9.95 -28.20
CA GLN A 51 -9.03 -9.49 -28.84
C GLN A 51 -8.52 -8.19 -28.23
N LEU A 52 -9.39 -7.20 -27.96
CA LEU A 52 -9.03 -5.97 -27.25
C LEU A 52 -8.53 -6.26 -25.84
N LEU A 53 -9.16 -7.21 -25.13
CA LEU A 53 -8.70 -7.63 -23.81
C LEU A 53 -7.32 -8.32 -23.84
N SER A 54 -6.95 -9.02 -24.92
CA SER A 54 -5.67 -9.73 -25.01
C SER A 54 -4.59 -9.00 -25.83
N ILE A 55 -4.88 -7.79 -26.31
CA ILE A 55 -3.97 -7.05 -27.19
C ILE A 55 -2.62 -6.83 -26.51
N ALA A 56 -1.54 -7.11 -27.24
CA ALA A 56 -0.16 -6.95 -26.77
C ALA A 56 0.20 -7.77 -25.50
N GLU A 57 -0.60 -8.78 -25.11
CA GLU A 57 -0.23 -9.68 -24.00
C GLU A 57 0.69 -10.82 -24.45
N ASN A 58 0.66 -11.19 -25.74
CA ASN A 58 1.36 -12.37 -26.24
C ASN A 58 2.61 -12.00 -27.05
N PRO A 59 3.83 -12.24 -26.54
CA PRO A 59 5.06 -11.89 -27.25
C PRO A 59 5.26 -12.68 -28.56
N MET A 60 4.55 -13.80 -28.75
CA MET A 60 4.60 -14.61 -29.97
C MET A 60 3.66 -14.10 -31.06
N ARG A 61 2.71 -13.23 -30.73
CA ARG A 61 1.81 -12.60 -31.70
C ARG A 61 2.25 -11.16 -31.92
N PRO A 62 2.62 -10.77 -33.15
CA PRO A 62 2.96 -9.39 -33.40
C PRO A 62 1.76 -8.49 -33.15
N TRP A 63 1.93 -7.48 -32.29
CA TRP A 63 0.86 -6.55 -31.93
C TRP A 63 0.23 -5.87 -33.15
N HIS A 64 0.99 -5.65 -34.23
CA HIS A 64 0.49 -4.98 -35.44
C HIS A 64 -0.56 -5.81 -36.18
N GLU A 65 -0.37 -7.14 -36.23
CA GLU A 65 -1.37 -8.05 -36.80
C GLU A 65 -2.66 -8.05 -35.95
N GLU A 66 -2.52 -8.00 -34.62
CA GLU A 66 -3.66 -7.92 -33.71
C GLU A 66 -4.44 -6.61 -33.90
N ILE A 67 -3.75 -5.47 -33.97
CA ILE A 67 -4.36 -4.15 -34.21
C ILE A 67 -5.15 -4.16 -35.51
N GLN A 68 -4.52 -4.59 -36.60
CA GLN A 68 -5.14 -4.62 -37.92
C GLN A 68 -6.33 -5.59 -37.96
N SER A 69 -6.20 -6.76 -37.33
CA SER A 69 -7.30 -7.73 -37.23
C SER A 69 -8.50 -7.17 -36.48
N ILE A 70 -8.28 -6.48 -35.36
CA ILE A 70 -9.36 -5.87 -34.56
C ILE A 70 -10.04 -4.76 -35.35
N ALA A 71 -9.26 -3.85 -35.94
CA ALA A 71 -9.80 -2.72 -36.70
C ALA A 71 -10.57 -3.19 -37.94
N SER A 72 -10.06 -4.19 -38.66
CA SER A 72 -10.75 -4.77 -39.83
C SER A 72 -12.06 -5.44 -39.41
N LEU A 73 -12.03 -6.31 -38.40
CA LEU A 73 -13.23 -6.97 -37.90
C LEU A 73 -14.29 -5.97 -37.43
N PHE A 74 -13.87 -4.86 -36.81
CA PHE A 74 -14.78 -3.79 -36.40
C PHE A 74 -15.38 -3.06 -37.61
N THR A 75 -14.54 -2.59 -38.53
CA THR A 75 -14.98 -1.78 -39.69
C THR A 75 -15.81 -2.58 -40.70
N GLU A 76 -15.58 -3.89 -40.84
CA GLU A 76 -16.40 -4.81 -41.65
C GLU A 76 -17.82 -4.99 -41.07
N ASN A 77 -17.97 -4.87 -39.76
CA ASN A 77 -19.25 -5.02 -39.06
C ASN A 77 -19.82 -3.67 -38.60
N TRP A 78 -19.47 -2.57 -39.29
CA TRP A 78 -19.80 -1.20 -38.91
C TRP A 78 -21.30 -0.92 -38.78
N GLU A 79 -22.15 -1.61 -39.53
CA GLU A 79 -23.61 -1.40 -39.53
C GLU A 79 -24.28 -1.82 -38.21
N ASP A 80 -23.59 -2.61 -37.37
CA ASP A 80 -24.08 -3.00 -36.05
C ASP A 80 -23.89 -1.86 -35.04
N GLU A 81 -24.98 -1.14 -34.73
CA GLU A 81 -24.98 -0.03 -33.77
C GLU A 81 -24.55 -0.47 -32.36
N LEU A 82 -24.97 -1.66 -31.91
CA LEU A 82 -24.58 -2.20 -30.61
C LEU A 82 -23.07 -2.46 -30.59
N LEU A 83 -22.51 -2.95 -31.69
CA LEU A 83 -21.06 -3.13 -31.81
C LEU A 83 -20.30 -1.80 -31.74
N ARG A 84 -20.76 -0.76 -32.44
CA ARG A 84 -20.13 0.58 -32.39
C ARG A 84 -20.11 1.15 -30.99
N THR A 85 -21.24 1.12 -30.29
CA THR A 85 -21.35 1.60 -28.91
C THR A 85 -20.44 0.80 -27.99
N ASN A 86 -20.50 -0.53 -28.04
CA ASN A 86 -19.66 -1.39 -27.21
C ASN A 86 -18.16 -1.21 -27.50
N PHE A 87 -17.77 -0.96 -28.75
CA PHE A 87 -16.37 -0.71 -29.11
C PHE A 87 -15.86 0.56 -28.45
N VAL A 88 -16.59 1.68 -28.57
CA VAL A 88 -16.21 2.95 -27.93
C VAL A 88 -16.14 2.80 -26.42
N GLU A 89 -17.17 2.21 -25.80
CA GLU A 89 -17.20 1.99 -24.36
C GLU A 89 -16.04 1.13 -23.87
N LEU A 90 -15.72 0.07 -24.60
CA LEU A 90 -14.64 -0.82 -24.22
C LEU A 90 -13.26 -0.16 -24.38
N ILE A 91 -13.03 0.66 -25.41
CA ILE A 91 -11.78 1.41 -25.57
C ILE A 91 -11.58 2.37 -24.38
N LEU A 92 -12.62 3.14 -24.03
CA LEU A 92 -12.56 4.08 -22.91
C LEU A 92 -12.38 3.36 -21.57
N GLN A 93 -13.11 2.26 -21.36
CA GLN A 93 -12.98 1.44 -20.16
C GLN A 93 -11.57 0.85 -20.03
N LEU A 94 -11.01 0.28 -21.10
CA LEU A 94 -9.67 -0.31 -21.06
C LEU A 94 -8.56 0.72 -20.89
N ALA A 95 -8.75 1.95 -21.39
CA ALA A 95 -7.78 3.03 -21.19
C ALA A 95 -7.64 3.41 -19.71
N ILE A 96 -8.71 3.30 -18.92
CA ILE A 96 -8.69 3.47 -17.47
C ILE A 96 -8.23 2.18 -16.77
N GLU A 97 -8.85 1.04 -17.07
CA GLU A 97 -8.63 -0.20 -16.31
C GLU A 97 -7.29 -0.88 -16.58
N GLN A 98 -6.73 -0.72 -17.79
CA GLN A 98 -5.52 -1.40 -18.26
C GLN A 98 -4.58 -0.44 -19.00
N PRO A 99 -4.00 0.55 -18.29
CA PRO A 99 -3.32 1.71 -18.89
C PRO A 99 -2.02 1.37 -19.65
N LEU A 100 -1.45 0.18 -19.44
CA LEU A 100 -0.34 -0.35 -20.25
C LEU A 100 -0.75 -0.55 -21.72
N LYS A 101 -2.04 -0.74 -21.99
CA LYS A 101 -2.56 -1.01 -23.35
C LYS A 101 -2.96 0.25 -24.10
N THR A 102 -3.03 1.41 -23.43
CA THR A 102 -3.52 2.66 -24.01
C THR A 102 -2.92 3.01 -25.38
N PRO A 103 -1.59 2.91 -25.62
CA PRO A 103 -1.03 3.18 -26.94
C PRO A 103 -1.58 2.24 -28.03
N PHE A 104 -1.73 0.94 -27.72
CA PHE A 104 -2.22 -0.06 -28.66
C PHE A 104 -3.71 0.11 -28.94
N LEU A 105 -4.51 0.47 -27.92
CA LEU A 105 -5.92 0.82 -28.09
C LEU A 105 -6.08 2.05 -29.00
N ALA A 106 -5.26 3.08 -28.80
CA ALA A 106 -5.25 4.26 -29.66
C ALA A 106 -4.90 3.88 -31.11
N ALA A 107 -3.94 3.00 -31.34
CA ALA A 107 -3.60 2.54 -32.68
C ALA A 107 -4.75 1.75 -33.35
N VAL A 108 -5.53 0.95 -32.62
CA VAL A 108 -6.76 0.33 -33.17
C VAL A 108 -7.74 1.41 -33.65
N VAL A 109 -7.94 2.47 -32.87
CA VAL A 109 -8.81 3.60 -33.25
C VAL A 109 -8.27 4.33 -34.48
N LEU A 110 -6.95 4.59 -34.53
CA LEU A 110 -6.30 5.25 -35.68
C LEU A 110 -6.43 4.43 -36.96
N VAL A 111 -6.31 3.10 -36.90
CA VAL A 111 -6.53 2.23 -38.06
C VAL A 111 -8.03 2.18 -38.43
N ALA A 112 -8.94 2.15 -37.46
CA ALA A 112 -10.37 2.22 -37.75
C ALA A 112 -10.76 3.55 -38.45
N ASN A 113 -10.12 4.66 -38.08
CA ASN A 113 -10.31 5.98 -38.66
C ASN A 113 -10.03 6.02 -40.17
N THR A 114 -9.09 5.21 -40.69
CA THR A 114 -8.80 5.21 -42.14
C THR A 114 -9.98 4.73 -42.98
N ASN A 115 -10.86 3.91 -42.39
CA ASN A 115 -11.98 3.28 -43.10
C ASN A 115 -13.34 3.87 -42.69
N LYS A 116 -13.50 4.24 -41.41
CA LYS A 116 -14.74 4.73 -40.80
C LYS A 116 -14.44 5.91 -39.88
N PRO A 117 -14.23 7.12 -40.43
CA PRO A 117 -13.80 8.27 -39.64
C PRO A 117 -14.81 8.70 -38.58
N GLU A 118 -16.09 8.42 -38.78
CA GLU A 118 -17.18 8.78 -37.86
C GLU A 118 -16.99 8.18 -36.46
N ILE A 119 -16.24 7.09 -36.33
CA ILE A 119 -15.97 6.47 -35.02
C ILE A 119 -15.19 7.38 -34.08
N VAL A 120 -14.28 8.19 -34.63
CA VAL A 120 -13.43 9.08 -33.83
C VAL A 120 -14.29 10.18 -33.24
N ASP A 121 -15.24 10.74 -33.98
CA ASP A 121 -16.15 11.77 -33.47
C ASP A 121 -17.06 11.23 -32.34
N ILE A 122 -17.55 9.99 -32.48
CA ILE A 122 -18.33 9.32 -31.42
C ILE A 122 -17.47 9.11 -30.17
N LEU A 123 -16.24 8.62 -30.36
CA LEU A 123 -15.30 8.38 -29.26
C LEU A 123 -14.92 9.67 -28.55
N LEU A 124 -14.54 10.71 -29.29
CA LEU A 124 -14.16 12.02 -28.72
C LEU A 124 -15.34 12.66 -28.00
N GLY A 125 -16.57 12.56 -28.53
CA GLY A 125 -17.77 13.04 -27.87
C GLY A 125 -17.99 12.43 -26.49
N LYS A 126 -17.86 11.10 -26.38
CA LYS A 126 -17.99 10.38 -25.10
C LYS A 126 -16.80 10.66 -24.17
N LEU A 127 -15.58 10.61 -24.70
CA LEU A 127 -14.34 10.85 -23.96
C LEU A 127 -14.29 12.26 -23.34
N THR A 128 -14.69 13.30 -24.08
CA THR A 128 -14.77 14.68 -23.55
C THR A 128 -15.78 14.75 -22.40
N ALA A 129 -16.98 14.17 -22.56
CA ALA A 129 -18.00 14.19 -21.51
C ALA A 129 -17.55 13.45 -20.24
N ASP A 130 -16.94 12.27 -20.41
CA ASP A 130 -16.41 11.48 -19.29
C ASP A 130 -15.24 12.21 -18.61
N LEU A 131 -14.33 12.82 -19.38
CA LEU A 131 -13.21 13.60 -18.85
C LEU A 131 -13.69 14.80 -18.03
N GLU A 132 -14.64 15.59 -18.53
CA GLU A 132 -15.24 16.71 -17.77
C GLU A 132 -15.94 16.21 -16.49
N SER A 133 -16.58 15.05 -16.54
CA SER A 133 -17.17 14.43 -15.35
C SER A 133 -16.09 14.05 -14.32
N LYS A 134 -14.97 13.48 -14.78
CA LYS A 134 -13.88 13.05 -13.91
C LYS A 134 -13.13 14.23 -13.30
N ILE A 135 -12.94 15.31 -14.05
CA ILE A 135 -12.39 16.57 -13.51
C ILE A 135 -13.31 17.12 -12.41
N ARG A 136 -14.62 17.16 -12.64
CA ARG A 136 -15.59 17.63 -11.62
C ARG A 136 -15.58 16.79 -10.35
N GLN A 137 -15.31 15.49 -10.46
CA GLN A 137 -15.24 14.56 -9.33
C GLN A 137 -13.87 14.57 -8.62
N GLY A 138 -12.85 15.20 -9.21
CA GLY A 138 -11.48 15.12 -8.70
C GLY A 138 -10.82 13.75 -8.90
N ASP A 139 -11.29 12.96 -9.87
CA ASP A 139 -10.75 11.64 -10.21
C ASP A 139 -9.47 11.78 -11.06
N TRP A 140 -8.44 12.37 -10.46
CA TRP A 140 -7.22 12.83 -11.17
C TRP A 140 -6.44 11.73 -11.90
N ARG A 141 -6.53 10.46 -11.44
CA ARG A 141 -5.94 9.32 -12.16
C ARG A 141 -6.67 9.07 -13.47
N ASP A 142 -8.00 9.04 -13.45
CA ASP A 142 -8.79 8.80 -14.66
C ASP A 142 -8.62 9.96 -15.65
N VAL A 143 -8.55 11.20 -15.15
CA VAL A 143 -8.20 12.39 -15.94
C VAL A 143 -6.85 12.19 -16.64
N LYS A 144 -5.81 11.78 -15.91
CA LYS A 144 -4.48 11.48 -16.47
C LYS A 144 -4.56 10.42 -17.58
N LEU A 145 -5.28 9.33 -17.35
CA LEU A 145 -5.37 8.20 -18.28
C LEU A 145 -6.14 8.55 -19.55
N TYR A 146 -7.20 9.36 -19.44
CA TYR A 146 -7.92 9.89 -20.60
C TYR A 146 -7.12 10.92 -21.39
N LEU A 147 -6.38 11.81 -20.72
CA LEU A 147 -5.46 12.74 -21.40
C LEU A 147 -4.34 11.98 -22.11
N LYS A 148 -3.83 10.89 -21.53
CA LYS A 148 -2.88 9.98 -22.17
C LYS A 148 -3.47 9.29 -23.41
N LEU A 149 -4.74 8.85 -23.38
CA LEU A 149 -5.43 8.33 -24.56
C LEU A 149 -5.55 9.41 -25.64
N LEU A 150 -5.99 10.62 -25.30
CA LEU A 150 -6.06 11.75 -26.23
C LEU A 150 -4.68 12.10 -26.81
N ALA A 151 -3.63 12.04 -26.00
CA ALA A 151 -2.25 12.26 -26.45
C ALA A 151 -1.80 11.19 -27.47
N CYS A 152 -2.16 9.92 -27.28
CA CYS A 152 -1.91 8.89 -28.29
C CYS A 152 -2.74 9.06 -29.57
N LEU A 153 -3.91 9.69 -29.50
CA LEU A 153 -4.77 10.00 -30.64
C LEU A 153 -4.40 11.30 -31.35
N HIS A 154 -3.38 12.03 -30.89
CA HIS A 154 -3.08 13.38 -31.36
C HIS A 154 -2.86 13.48 -32.89
N ASN A 155 -2.38 12.39 -33.53
CA ASN A 155 -2.24 12.32 -34.98
C ASN A 155 -3.55 12.44 -35.77
N CYS A 156 -4.72 12.18 -35.18
CA CYS A 156 -6.00 12.37 -35.85
C CYS A 156 -6.77 13.60 -35.32
N LEU A 157 -6.14 14.45 -34.50
CA LEU A 157 -6.76 15.68 -34.01
C LEU A 157 -6.42 16.88 -34.90
N ASP A 158 -7.38 17.79 -35.02
CA ASP A 158 -7.24 19.11 -35.63
C ASP A 158 -6.84 20.18 -34.61
N GLY A 159 -6.35 21.32 -35.12
CA GLY A 159 -6.00 22.48 -34.30
C GLY A 159 -4.85 22.19 -33.33
N GLU A 160 -4.95 22.70 -32.11
CA GLU A 160 -3.94 22.50 -31.05
C GLU A 160 -4.14 21.20 -30.24
N GLY A 161 -5.11 20.35 -30.64
CA GLY A 161 -5.40 19.07 -29.99
C GLY A 161 -5.59 19.19 -28.47
N VAL A 162 -4.71 18.56 -27.70
CA VAL A 162 -4.81 18.43 -26.23
C VAL A 162 -4.24 19.66 -25.49
N PHE A 163 -3.43 20.50 -26.13
CA PHE A 163 -2.76 21.63 -25.44
C PHE A 163 -3.71 22.61 -24.73
N PRO A 164 -4.88 22.99 -25.28
CA PRO A 164 -5.79 23.92 -24.60
C PRO A 164 -6.24 23.45 -23.22
N VAL A 165 -6.53 22.15 -23.04
CA VAL A 165 -6.90 21.62 -21.72
C VAL A 165 -5.69 21.56 -20.78
N LEU A 166 -4.48 21.28 -21.29
CA LEU A 166 -3.27 21.29 -20.46
C LEU A 166 -2.94 22.70 -19.93
N GLU A 167 -3.13 23.73 -20.76
CA GLU A 167 -2.97 25.13 -20.37
C GLU A 167 -4.00 25.56 -19.32
N GLU A 168 -5.26 25.14 -19.48
CA GLU A 168 -6.30 25.41 -18.47
C GLU A 168 -6.00 24.70 -17.14
N LEU A 169 -5.54 23.44 -17.17
CA LEU A 169 -5.11 22.72 -15.97
C LEU A 169 -3.93 23.43 -15.29
N PHE A 170 -2.98 23.96 -16.06
CA PHE A 170 -1.87 24.74 -15.52
C PHE A 170 -2.35 26.03 -14.86
N SER A 171 -3.27 26.77 -15.50
CA SER A 171 -3.86 27.98 -14.91
C SER A 171 -4.50 27.68 -13.56
N ARG A 172 -5.22 26.56 -13.42
CA ARG A 172 -5.80 26.13 -12.14
C ARG A 172 -4.73 25.77 -11.12
N ALA A 173 -3.66 25.10 -11.54
CA ALA A 173 -2.55 24.77 -10.65
C ALA A 173 -1.89 26.02 -10.06
N VAL A 174 -1.71 27.08 -10.86
CA VAL A 174 -1.17 28.36 -10.41
C VAL A 174 -2.10 29.04 -9.41
N ASP A 175 -3.40 29.09 -9.69
CA ASP A 175 -4.40 29.68 -8.77
C ASP A 175 -4.36 29.00 -7.40
N LEU A 176 -4.26 27.66 -7.38
CA LEU A 176 -4.20 26.86 -6.15
C LEU A 176 -2.91 27.08 -5.36
N GLN A 177 -1.76 27.02 -6.03
CA GLN A 177 -0.46 27.20 -5.38
C GLN A 177 -0.26 28.63 -4.87
N THR A 178 -0.80 29.62 -5.57
CA THR A 178 -0.80 31.01 -5.10
C THR A 178 -1.68 31.17 -3.85
N ALA A 179 -2.78 30.42 -3.75
CA ALA A 179 -3.66 30.45 -2.59
C ALA A 179 -3.07 29.69 -1.38
N SER A 180 -2.32 28.61 -1.60
CA SER A 180 -1.66 27.83 -0.56
C SER A 180 -0.49 27.04 -1.13
N SER A 181 0.72 27.26 -0.61
CA SER A 181 1.91 26.49 -0.97
C SER A 181 1.92 25.05 -0.44
N GLU A 182 0.91 24.67 0.36
CA GLU A 182 0.67 23.31 0.83
C GLU A 182 -0.36 22.56 -0.03
N ASP A 183 -0.77 23.13 -1.16
CA ASP A 183 -1.77 22.52 -2.02
C ASP A 183 -1.19 21.33 -2.82
N THR A 184 -1.84 20.17 -2.64
CA THR A 184 -1.44 18.92 -3.31
C THR A 184 -2.17 18.70 -4.63
N ILE A 185 -3.22 19.46 -4.94
CA ILE A 185 -3.95 19.34 -6.21
C ILE A 185 -3.15 20.01 -7.33
N GLY A 186 -2.63 21.22 -7.11
CA GLY A 186 -1.83 21.96 -8.09
C GLY A 186 -0.58 21.18 -8.51
N THR A 187 0.11 20.53 -7.56
CA THR A 187 1.23 19.64 -7.87
C THR A 187 0.78 18.41 -8.67
N GLU A 188 -0.37 17.80 -8.35
CA GLU A 188 -0.93 16.69 -9.13
C GLU A 188 -1.31 17.11 -10.56
N LEU A 189 -1.91 18.28 -10.75
CA LEU A 189 -2.25 18.82 -12.07
C LEU A 189 -1.01 19.00 -12.95
N VAL A 190 0.06 19.57 -12.38
CA VAL A 190 1.34 19.70 -13.09
C VAL A 190 1.95 18.34 -13.42
N LYS A 191 1.87 17.36 -12.49
CA LYS A 191 2.31 15.98 -12.75
C LYS A 191 1.55 15.36 -13.92
N ILE A 192 0.23 15.56 -14.02
CA ILE A 192 -0.60 15.09 -15.13
C ILE A 192 -0.16 15.71 -16.46
N ILE A 193 0.09 17.01 -16.48
CA ILE A 193 0.58 17.73 -17.68
C ILE A 193 1.89 17.10 -18.15
N LEU A 194 2.88 17.01 -17.25
CA LEU A 194 4.20 16.46 -17.57
C LEU A 194 4.12 14.99 -18.03
N LEU A 195 3.27 14.16 -17.44
CA LEU A 195 3.08 12.78 -17.87
C LEU A 195 2.34 12.64 -19.21
N THR A 196 1.61 13.67 -19.64
CA THR A 196 0.88 13.67 -20.93
C THR A 196 1.80 14.04 -22.09
N LEU A 197 2.72 14.99 -21.90
CA LEU A 197 3.59 15.53 -22.98
C LEU A 197 4.37 14.45 -23.75
N PRO A 198 5.03 13.45 -23.12
CA PRO A 198 5.78 12.41 -23.83
C PRO A 198 4.93 11.62 -24.81
N TYR A 199 3.67 11.35 -24.49
CA TYR A 199 2.77 10.61 -25.38
C TYR A 199 2.36 11.44 -26.60
N ILE A 200 2.22 12.76 -26.44
CA ILE A 200 1.98 13.68 -27.57
C ILE A 200 3.20 13.67 -28.51
N MET A 201 4.41 13.78 -27.96
CA MET A 201 5.65 13.79 -28.75
C MET A 201 5.90 12.48 -29.49
N VAL A 202 5.49 11.35 -28.90
CA VAL A 202 5.61 10.02 -29.52
C VAL A 202 4.55 9.83 -30.60
N ALA A 203 3.33 10.34 -30.40
CA ALA A 203 2.25 10.29 -31.38
C ALA A 203 2.55 11.17 -32.59
N ALA A 204 2.77 12.47 -32.38
CA ALA A 204 2.97 13.46 -33.44
C ALA A 204 4.40 14.04 -33.39
N PRO A 205 5.41 13.27 -33.81
CA PRO A 205 6.81 13.70 -33.73
C PRO A 205 7.04 14.94 -34.59
N ASN A 206 7.91 15.83 -34.12
CA ASN A 206 8.35 17.04 -34.81
C ASN A 206 7.32 18.15 -35.05
N GLN A 207 6.12 18.05 -34.48
CA GLN A 207 5.06 19.06 -34.69
C GLN A 207 4.88 20.00 -33.49
N TRP A 208 5.16 19.54 -32.27
CA TRP A 208 4.67 20.17 -31.05
C TRP A 208 5.77 20.56 -30.04
N GLN A 209 7.05 20.53 -30.44
CA GLN A 209 8.15 20.76 -29.50
C GLN A 209 8.13 22.15 -28.87
N GLN A 210 7.83 23.21 -29.64
CA GLN A 210 7.80 24.56 -29.10
C GLN A 210 6.72 24.70 -28.02
N ARG A 211 5.50 24.22 -28.29
CA ARG A 211 4.41 24.28 -27.31
C ARG A 211 4.69 23.45 -26.06
N ALA A 212 5.32 22.28 -26.22
CA ALA A 212 5.76 21.49 -25.09
C ALA A 212 6.83 22.23 -24.27
N ALA A 213 7.78 22.92 -24.93
CA ALA A 213 8.79 23.73 -24.25
C ALA A 213 8.17 24.91 -23.49
N ASP A 214 7.27 25.67 -24.12
CA ASP A 214 6.57 26.79 -23.48
C ASP A 214 5.79 26.34 -22.23
N LEU A 215 5.12 25.19 -22.30
CA LEU A 215 4.37 24.65 -21.17
C LEU A 215 5.31 24.12 -20.07
N MET A 216 6.45 23.51 -20.42
CA MET A 216 7.43 23.07 -19.43
C MET A 216 8.12 24.23 -18.71
N GLU A 217 8.39 25.34 -19.39
CA GLU A 217 8.89 26.57 -18.75
C GLU A 217 7.91 27.08 -17.69
N LYS A 218 6.61 27.05 -18.01
CA LYS A 218 5.55 27.40 -17.06
C LYS A 218 5.49 26.44 -15.87
N THR A 219 5.52 25.13 -16.10
CA THR A 219 5.41 24.13 -15.01
C THR A 219 6.61 24.11 -14.08
N GLU A 220 7.78 24.58 -14.53
CA GLU A 220 9.00 24.64 -13.71
C GLU A 220 8.81 25.42 -12.41
N ILE A 221 7.99 26.48 -12.43
CA ILE A 221 7.70 27.31 -11.25
C ILE A 221 7.12 26.47 -10.11
N ILE A 222 6.22 25.53 -10.42
CA ILE A 222 5.58 24.67 -9.42
C ILE A 222 6.41 23.41 -9.16
N ALA A 223 7.02 22.83 -10.20
CA ALA A 223 7.73 21.56 -10.09
C ALA A 223 9.09 21.66 -9.36
N SER A 224 9.73 22.84 -9.41
CA SER A 224 11.01 23.09 -8.76
C SER A 224 10.90 23.47 -7.28
N GLU A 225 9.72 23.92 -6.83
CA GLU A 225 9.48 24.29 -5.44
C GLU A 225 9.23 23.03 -4.57
N PRO A 226 10.07 22.76 -3.55
CA PRO A 226 9.84 21.63 -2.66
C PRO A 226 8.57 21.83 -1.83
N HIS A 227 7.69 20.84 -1.84
CA HIS A 227 6.48 20.90 -1.02
C HIS A 227 6.83 20.85 0.48
N ALA A 228 6.13 21.60 1.33
CA ALA A 228 6.40 21.68 2.78
C ALA A 228 6.46 20.30 3.47
N LEU A 229 5.57 19.40 3.10
CA LEU A 229 5.52 18.01 3.61
C LEU A 229 6.64 17.08 3.08
N GLN A 230 7.44 17.46 2.08
CA GLN A 230 8.43 16.58 1.44
C GLN A 230 9.47 16.05 2.46
N ALA A 231 9.97 16.91 3.35
CA ALA A 231 10.95 16.51 4.37
C ALA A 231 10.40 15.43 5.34
N LEU A 232 9.08 15.44 5.59
CA LEU A 232 8.43 14.48 6.48
C LEU A 232 8.34 13.08 5.87
N ILE A 233 8.28 12.98 4.55
CA ILE A 233 8.09 11.73 3.81
C ILE A 233 9.37 11.15 3.20
N GLU A 234 10.52 11.76 3.44
CA GLU A 234 11.82 11.28 2.95
C GLU A 234 12.13 9.85 3.48
N PRO A 235 12.38 8.85 2.62
CA PRO A 235 12.56 7.46 3.05
C PRO A 235 13.85 7.19 3.81
N TYR A 236 14.91 7.98 3.56
CA TYR A 236 16.24 7.77 4.14
C TYR A 236 16.71 8.96 4.98
N HIS A 237 17.46 8.65 6.03
CA HIS A 237 18.05 9.63 6.94
C HIS A 237 19.52 9.85 6.59
N PRO A 238 19.99 11.11 6.45
CA PRO A 238 21.41 11.37 6.32
C PRO A 238 22.12 10.93 7.61
N GLU A 239 23.26 10.25 7.49
CA GLU A 239 24.13 10.02 8.65
C GLU A 239 24.95 11.28 8.93
N SER A 240 25.34 11.52 10.19
CA SER A 240 26.18 12.67 10.58
C SER A 240 27.54 12.70 9.87
N SER A 241 28.00 11.58 9.32
CA SER A 241 29.22 11.46 8.50
C SER A 241 28.95 11.49 6.99
N GLU A 242 27.69 11.46 6.56
CA GLU A 242 27.25 11.38 5.16
C GLU A 242 26.36 12.58 4.78
N GLU A 243 26.58 13.75 5.38
CA GLU A 243 25.85 15.01 5.12
C GLU A 243 25.88 15.46 3.64
N ASN A 244 26.72 14.84 2.80
CA ASN A 244 26.86 15.13 1.37
C ASN A 244 25.95 14.31 0.44
N GLN A 245 25.04 13.48 0.96
CA GLN A 245 24.07 12.78 0.09
C GLN A 245 22.91 13.71 -0.27
N SER A 246 22.73 13.96 -1.58
CA SER A 246 21.65 14.79 -2.08
C SER A 246 20.29 14.24 -1.60
N PRO A 247 19.38 15.11 -1.12
CA PRO A 247 18.04 14.70 -0.68
C PRO A 247 17.30 14.01 -1.84
N SER A 248 16.38 13.08 -1.51
CA SER A 248 15.62 12.40 -2.55
C SER A 248 14.78 13.42 -3.31
N MET A 249 14.88 13.38 -4.65
CA MET A 249 14.13 14.29 -5.50
C MET A 249 12.63 14.00 -5.41
N SER A 250 11.82 15.06 -5.40
CA SER A 250 10.38 14.92 -5.60
C SER A 250 10.11 14.29 -6.97
N THR A 251 9.08 13.44 -7.08
CA THR A 251 8.73 12.80 -8.34
C THR A 251 8.44 13.83 -9.43
N ILE A 252 7.80 14.94 -9.07
CA ILE A 252 7.46 16.02 -10.00
C ILE A 252 8.69 16.79 -10.48
N GLY A 253 9.61 17.15 -9.58
CA GLY A 253 10.86 17.84 -9.95
C GLY A 253 11.79 16.93 -10.74
N LEU A 254 11.83 15.64 -10.40
CA LEU A 254 12.53 14.63 -11.16
C LEU A 254 11.98 14.55 -12.60
N LEU A 255 10.66 14.43 -12.74
CA LEU A 255 10.01 14.37 -14.05
C LEU A 255 10.25 15.65 -14.86
N GLN A 256 10.11 16.83 -14.26
CA GLN A 256 10.39 18.12 -14.91
C GLN A 256 11.79 18.15 -15.53
N SER A 257 12.82 17.84 -14.72
CA SER A 257 14.22 17.85 -15.18
C SER A 257 14.50 16.79 -16.27
N GLN A 258 13.92 15.60 -16.16
CA GLN A 258 14.03 14.55 -17.16
C GLN A 258 13.41 14.99 -18.51
N LEU A 259 12.25 15.63 -18.49
CA LEU A 259 11.57 16.05 -19.72
C LEU A 259 12.27 17.25 -20.39
N GLN A 260 12.84 18.17 -19.60
CA GLN A 260 13.71 19.22 -20.14
C GLN A 260 14.94 18.62 -20.83
N ALA A 261 15.55 17.58 -20.24
CA ALA A 261 16.66 16.86 -20.87
C ALA A 261 16.24 16.13 -22.16
N GLU A 262 15.07 15.48 -22.19
CA GLU A 262 14.52 14.86 -23.40
C GLU A 262 14.23 15.89 -24.50
N ALA A 263 13.72 17.07 -24.15
CA ALA A 263 13.46 18.15 -25.10
C ALA A 263 14.74 18.65 -25.77
N ASN A 264 15.83 18.81 -25.00
CA ASN A 264 17.15 19.15 -25.53
C ASN A 264 17.73 18.06 -26.45
N ASN A 265 17.30 16.81 -26.27
CA ASN A 265 17.72 15.66 -27.06
C ASN A 265 16.73 15.28 -28.18
N GLY A 266 15.76 16.16 -28.50
CA GLY A 266 14.84 15.97 -29.62
C GLY A 266 13.73 14.94 -29.38
N TRP A 267 13.39 14.64 -28.12
CA TRP A 267 12.27 13.76 -27.73
C TRP A 267 12.36 12.34 -28.29
N ALA A 268 13.54 11.70 -28.15
CA ALA A 268 13.74 10.33 -28.64
C ALA A 268 12.77 9.33 -27.99
N LEU A 269 12.58 9.43 -26.66
CA LEU A 269 11.65 8.63 -25.86
C LEU A 269 11.64 7.13 -26.24
N PRO A 270 12.80 6.45 -26.28
CA PRO A 270 12.94 5.13 -26.88
C PRO A 270 12.22 4.01 -26.13
N CYS A 271 11.74 4.26 -24.90
CA CYS A 271 10.99 3.28 -24.11
C CYS A 271 9.51 3.21 -24.49
N LEU A 272 8.92 4.28 -25.01
CA LEU A 272 7.49 4.35 -25.29
C LEU A 272 7.15 3.66 -26.62
N PRO A 273 6.10 2.81 -26.66
CA PRO A 273 5.72 2.10 -27.88
C PRO A 273 5.14 3.07 -28.92
N ARG A 274 5.38 2.78 -30.20
CA ARG A 274 4.82 3.49 -31.36
C ARG A 274 3.95 2.54 -32.20
N PRO A 275 2.78 2.10 -31.70
CA PRO A 275 1.96 1.10 -32.37
C PRO A 275 1.27 1.60 -33.65
N TRP A 276 1.46 2.86 -34.04
CA TRP A 276 1.09 3.42 -35.33
C TRP A 276 2.21 3.34 -36.38
N ASP A 277 3.43 3.00 -35.99
CA ASP A 277 4.57 2.81 -36.90
C ASP A 277 4.67 1.33 -37.29
N PHE A 278 3.86 0.91 -38.28
CA PHE A 278 3.81 -0.48 -38.73
C PHE A 278 5.15 -0.93 -39.37
N PRO A 279 5.65 -2.13 -39.06
CA PRO A 279 6.85 -2.65 -39.70
C PRO A 279 6.68 -2.81 -41.22
N ALA A 280 7.63 -2.32 -42.01
CA ALA A 280 7.59 -2.39 -43.47
C ALA A 280 7.72 -3.81 -44.07
N ASN A 281 7.99 -4.83 -43.23
CA ASN A 281 8.38 -6.17 -43.67
C ASN A 281 7.22 -7.19 -43.64
N GLY A 282 5.97 -6.74 -43.51
CA GLY A 282 4.78 -7.59 -43.48
C GLY A 282 4.31 -8.03 -44.87
N THR A 283 3.53 -9.12 -44.91
CA THR A 283 2.89 -9.66 -46.14
C THR A 283 1.71 -8.81 -46.63
N GLU A 284 1.22 -7.89 -45.80
CA GLU A 284 0.11 -6.96 -46.11
C GLU A 284 0.62 -5.51 -46.13
N GLU A 285 0.08 -4.69 -47.04
CA GLU A 285 0.42 -3.26 -47.08
C GLU A 285 0.00 -2.58 -45.76
N PRO A 286 0.90 -1.82 -45.11
CA PRO A 286 0.58 -1.16 -43.86
C PRO A 286 -0.55 -0.13 -44.06
N PRO A 287 -1.44 0.07 -43.07
CA PRO A 287 -2.51 1.05 -43.17
C PRO A 287 -1.94 2.46 -43.35
N LYS A 288 -2.46 3.20 -44.34
CA LYS A 288 -2.00 4.56 -44.67
C LYS A 288 -2.58 5.59 -43.69
N LEU A 289 -1.94 5.74 -42.53
CA LEU A 289 -2.37 6.67 -41.49
C LEU A 289 -2.15 8.16 -41.86
N SER A 290 -1.17 8.47 -42.71
CA SER A 290 -0.77 9.85 -43.03
C SER A 290 -1.82 10.67 -43.81
N GLY A 291 -2.86 10.02 -44.34
CA GLY A 291 -3.98 10.67 -45.05
C GLY A 291 -5.34 10.45 -44.38
N ALA A 292 -5.37 9.94 -43.14
CA ALA A 292 -6.61 9.73 -42.41
C ALA A 292 -7.31 11.05 -42.07
N ALA A 293 -8.63 11.01 -41.87
CA ALA A 293 -9.41 12.17 -41.48
C ALA A 293 -8.91 12.75 -40.15
N LYS A 294 -8.94 14.08 -40.06
CA LYS A 294 -8.67 14.82 -38.82
C LYS A 294 -9.99 15.24 -38.18
N HIS A 295 -9.98 15.34 -36.86
CA HIS A 295 -11.16 15.53 -36.04
C HIS A 295 -10.98 16.68 -35.05
N ALA A 296 -11.99 17.53 -34.93
CA ALA A 296 -11.99 18.60 -33.95
C ALA A 296 -12.27 18.05 -32.54
N LEU A 297 -11.32 18.27 -31.62
CA LEU A 297 -11.56 18.04 -30.19
C LEU A 297 -12.42 19.18 -29.64
N ARG A 298 -13.57 18.84 -29.06
CA ARG A 298 -14.42 19.84 -28.39
C ARG A 298 -13.67 20.44 -27.19
N PRO A 299 -13.80 21.76 -26.92
CA PRO A 299 -13.21 22.36 -25.73
C PRO A 299 -13.63 21.62 -24.46
N ILE A 300 -12.65 21.17 -23.68
CA ILE A 300 -12.87 20.48 -22.40
C ILE A 300 -12.92 21.55 -21.31
N THR A 301 -14.04 21.63 -20.60
CA THR A 301 -14.25 22.64 -19.56
C THR A 301 -13.64 22.17 -18.23
N VAL A 302 -12.70 22.93 -17.70
CA VAL A 302 -12.19 22.74 -16.34
C VAL A 302 -12.92 23.69 -15.39
N PRO A 303 -13.56 23.20 -14.32
CA PRO A 303 -14.23 24.06 -13.33
C PRO A 303 -13.27 25.05 -12.68
N GLN A 304 -13.77 26.24 -12.34
CA GLN A 304 -12.98 27.24 -11.60
C GLN A 304 -12.52 26.73 -10.22
N ILE A 305 -13.37 25.98 -9.55
CA ILE A 305 -13.06 25.33 -8.28
C ILE A 305 -12.89 23.85 -8.56
N VAL A 306 -11.66 23.37 -8.45
CA VAL A 306 -11.34 21.94 -8.48
C VAL A 306 -11.35 21.37 -7.06
N VAL A 307 -11.64 20.07 -6.94
CA VAL A 307 -11.80 19.39 -5.65
C VAL A 307 -10.77 18.28 -5.47
N ALA A 308 -10.35 18.08 -4.22
CA ALA A 308 -9.67 16.86 -3.83
C ALA A 308 -10.68 15.71 -3.93
N GLY A 309 -10.51 14.85 -4.93
CA GLY A 309 -11.37 13.69 -5.15
C GLY A 309 -11.28 12.65 -4.03
N PRO A 310 -11.81 11.45 -4.24
CA PRO A 310 -11.90 10.43 -3.18
C PRO A 310 -10.54 9.89 -2.73
N ARG A 311 -9.49 10.06 -3.56
CA ARG A 311 -8.12 9.63 -3.25
C ARG A 311 -7.34 10.79 -2.63
N PRO A 312 -6.77 10.63 -1.42
CA PRO A 312 -5.97 11.68 -0.82
C PRO A 312 -4.68 11.87 -1.64
N LEU A 313 -4.33 13.13 -1.88
CA LEU A 313 -3.13 13.51 -2.61
C LEU A 313 -2.05 13.95 -1.63
N PHE A 314 -0.85 13.42 -1.81
CA PHE A 314 0.34 13.79 -1.06
C PHE A 314 1.52 13.99 -2.01
N PRO A 315 2.52 14.80 -1.63
CA PRO A 315 3.77 14.84 -2.36
C PRO A 315 4.38 13.45 -2.45
N GLU A 316 5.06 13.18 -3.56
CA GLU A 316 5.69 11.89 -3.83
C GLU A 316 7.20 12.06 -3.96
N ILE A 317 7.94 11.14 -3.37
CA ILE A 317 9.38 11.03 -3.51
C ILE A 317 9.68 9.78 -4.35
N TYR A 318 10.62 9.92 -5.30
CA TYR A 318 11.04 8.78 -6.10
C TYR A 318 11.84 7.81 -5.23
N PHE A 319 11.29 6.61 -5.00
CA PHE A 319 11.93 5.55 -4.22
C PHE A 319 12.35 4.38 -5.12
N SER A 320 13.59 3.92 -4.95
CA SER A 320 14.10 2.72 -5.61
C SER A 320 14.86 1.82 -4.64
N VAL A 321 14.72 0.50 -4.82
CA VAL A 321 15.54 -0.55 -4.17
C VAL A 321 16.72 -0.99 -5.04
N TYR A 322 16.90 -0.36 -6.20
CA TYR A 322 18.02 -0.57 -7.13
C TYR A 322 18.77 0.73 -7.48
N PRO A 323 18.96 1.69 -6.56
CA PRO A 323 19.68 2.91 -6.91
C PRO A 323 21.16 2.62 -7.09
N VAL A 324 21.79 3.33 -8.03
CA VAL A 324 23.24 3.39 -8.25
C VAL A 324 23.90 2.01 -8.23
N GLN A 325 23.89 1.35 -9.40
CA GLN A 325 24.44 0.02 -9.60
C GLN A 325 25.63 0.07 -10.57
N ASP A 326 26.57 -0.88 -10.45
CA ASP A 326 27.68 -1.04 -11.40
C ASP A 326 27.19 -1.22 -12.85
N VAL A 327 26.04 -1.89 -13.00
CA VAL A 327 25.32 -2.07 -14.25
C VAL A 327 23.87 -1.70 -13.99
N GLU A 328 23.34 -0.79 -14.80
CA GLU A 328 21.97 -0.31 -14.68
C GLU A 328 20.98 -1.42 -15.04
N SER A 329 20.39 -2.06 -14.03
CA SER A 329 19.28 -3.02 -14.24
C SER A 329 17.90 -2.37 -14.25
N VAL A 330 17.82 -1.10 -13.86
CA VAL A 330 16.63 -0.25 -13.96
C VAL A 330 17.01 1.06 -14.65
N PRO A 331 16.06 1.79 -15.26
CA PRO A 331 16.36 3.08 -15.86
C PRO A 331 16.95 4.05 -14.85
N SER A 332 18.01 4.75 -15.25
CA SER A 332 18.61 5.82 -14.45
C SER A 332 17.61 6.95 -14.21
N THR A 333 17.66 7.56 -13.02
CA THR A 333 16.86 8.74 -12.66
C THR A 333 17.21 9.95 -13.53
N ALA A 334 18.31 9.94 -14.27
CA ALA A 334 18.60 10.97 -15.27
C ALA A 334 17.74 10.87 -16.53
N THR A 335 17.04 9.74 -16.75
CA THR A 335 16.27 9.47 -17.98
C THR A 335 14.77 9.50 -17.71
N ALA A 336 13.98 10.04 -18.64
CA ALA A 336 12.52 10.06 -18.53
C ALA A 336 11.90 8.65 -18.43
N ALA A 337 12.60 7.62 -18.93
CA ALA A 337 12.17 6.23 -18.84
C ALA A 337 11.93 5.78 -17.38
N ALA A 338 12.70 6.28 -16.41
CA ALA A 338 12.52 5.95 -14.99
C ALA A 338 11.11 6.34 -14.51
N SER A 339 10.67 7.56 -14.81
CA SER A 339 9.36 8.07 -14.38
C SER A 339 8.21 7.53 -15.23
N LEU A 340 8.39 7.43 -16.56
CA LEU A 340 7.32 7.00 -17.46
C LEU A 340 6.96 5.52 -17.29
N ILE A 341 7.97 4.65 -17.14
CA ILE A 341 7.73 3.23 -16.88
C ILE A 341 7.15 3.06 -15.46
N ARG A 342 7.67 3.79 -14.47
CA ARG A 342 7.14 3.78 -13.10
C ARG A 342 5.65 4.11 -13.09
N ASP A 343 5.26 5.24 -13.68
CA ASP A 343 3.88 5.73 -13.70
C ASP A 343 2.90 4.68 -14.26
N ALA A 344 3.22 4.09 -15.41
CA ALA A 344 2.36 3.08 -16.04
C ALA A 344 2.22 1.81 -15.17
N LEU A 345 3.28 1.41 -14.47
CA LEU A 345 3.24 0.27 -13.56
C LEU A 345 2.47 0.58 -12.27
N LEU A 346 2.63 1.79 -11.72
CA LEU A 346 1.90 2.22 -10.52
C LEU A 346 0.40 2.22 -10.74
N ASP A 347 -0.07 2.77 -11.87
CA ASP A 347 -1.49 2.73 -12.22
C ASP A 347 -1.97 1.28 -12.36
N THR A 348 -1.21 0.42 -13.04
CA THR A 348 -1.57 -1.00 -13.18
C THR A 348 -1.68 -1.70 -11.81
N ILE A 349 -0.70 -1.48 -10.93
CA ILE A 349 -0.67 -2.06 -9.58
C ILE A 349 -1.88 -1.61 -8.76
N ASN A 350 -2.23 -0.32 -8.82
CA ASN A 350 -3.25 0.23 -7.93
C ASN A 350 -4.68 0.07 -8.48
N ILE A 351 -4.86 0.08 -9.81
CA ILE A 351 -6.17 -0.11 -10.43
C ILE A 351 -6.61 -1.58 -10.32
N LEU A 352 -5.70 -2.52 -10.57
CA LEU A 352 -6.01 -3.95 -10.55
C LEU A 352 -5.86 -4.60 -9.17
N HIS A 353 -5.90 -3.80 -8.09
CA HIS A 353 -5.67 -4.28 -6.73
C HIS A 353 -6.62 -5.40 -6.27
N TYR A 354 -7.81 -5.45 -6.85
CA TYR A 354 -8.80 -6.50 -6.59
C TYR A 354 -8.37 -7.88 -7.14
N ASN A 355 -7.41 -7.95 -8.06
CA ASN A 355 -6.97 -9.20 -8.69
C ASN A 355 -5.44 -9.31 -8.81
N ARG A 356 -4.80 -9.66 -7.69
CA ARG A 356 -3.35 -9.85 -7.58
C ARG A 356 -2.72 -10.77 -8.63
N ASN A 357 -3.45 -11.76 -9.15
CA ASN A 357 -2.92 -12.72 -10.14
C ASN A 357 -2.71 -12.04 -11.49
N ILE A 358 -3.70 -11.23 -11.91
CA ILE A 358 -3.60 -10.48 -13.17
C ILE A 358 -2.58 -9.36 -13.03
N THR A 359 -2.54 -8.66 -11.89
CA THR A 359 -1.49 -7.66 -11.62
C THR A 359 -0.10 -8.28 -11.75
N ALA A 360 0.16 -9.39 -11.05
CA ALA A 360 1.46 -10.06 -11.11
C ALA A 360 1.83 -10.52 -12.53
N ARG A 361 0.86 -11.02 -13.30
CA ARG A 361 1.06 -11.40 -14.70
C ARG A 361 1.48 -10.21 -15.56
N PHE A 362 0.77 -9.08 -15.48
CA PHE A 362 1.12 -7.86 -16.23
C PHE A 362 2.49 -7.30 -15.86
N LEU A 363 2.88 -7.39 -14.59
CA LEU A 363 4.21 -7.00 -14.13
C LEU A 363 5.32 -7.89 -14.70
N ILE A 364 5.10 -9.20 -14.80
CA ILE A 364 6.08 -10.14 -15.41
C ILE A 364 6.17 -9.95 -16.91
N GLU A 365 5.06 -9.57 -17.54
CA GLU A 365 4.96 -9.36 -18.99
C GLU A 365 5.18 -7.89 -19.39
N VAL A 366 5.79 -7.09 -18.51
CA VAL A 366 5.94 -5.64 -18.71
C VAL A 366 6.61 -5.28 -20.04
N ASP A 367 7.58 -6.07 -20.49
CA ASP A 367 8.29 -5.89 -21.77
C ASP A 367 7.40 -5.97 -23.01
N CYS A 368 6.21 -6.58 -22.93
CA CYS A 368 5.26 -6.62 -24.05
C CYS A 368 4.58 -5.26 -24.31
N TYR A 369 4.53 -4.39 -23.30
CA TYR A 369 3.78 -3.13 -23.37
C TYR A 369 4.66 -1.90 -23.70
N PHE A 370 5.98 -2.07 -23.75
CA PHE A 370 6.93 -1.01 -24.07
C PHE A 370 7.62 -1.27 -25.42
N ALA A 371 8.36 -0.28 -25.91
CA ALA A 371 9.02 -0.39 -27.20
C ALA A 371 10.02 -1.56 -27.26
N PRO A 372 10.20 -2.22 -28.42
CA PRO A 372 11.22 -3.25 -28.58
C PRO A 372 12.61 -2.75 -28.19
N ARG A 373 13.38 -3.59 -27.50
CA ARG A 373 14.73 -3.29 -26.96
C ARG A 373 14.77 -2.35 -25.75
N THR A 374 13.62 -1.97 -25.18
CA THR A 374 13.58 -1.26 -23.88
C THR A 374 14.19 -2.08 -22.75
N PHE A 375 14.01 -3.40 -22.79
CA PHE A 375 14.49 -4.32 -21.77
C PHE A 375 15.43 -5.37 -22.35
N ALA A 376 16.32 -5.87 -21.49
CA ALA A 376 17.04 -7.12 -21.70
C ALA A 376 16.05 -8.30 -21.71
N ALA A 377 16.50 -9.45 -22.25
CA ALA A 377 15.68 -10.66 -22.24
C ALA A 377 15.31 -11.07 -20.80
N ARG A 378 14.07 -11.54 -20.61
CA ARG A 378 13.58 -12.01 -19.31
C ARG A 378 14.51 -13.07 -18.71
N ALA A 379 14.61 -13.09 -17.39
CA ALA A 379 15.45 -14.00 -16.62
C ALA A 379 16.96 -13.94 -16.93
N THR A 380 17.45 -12.91 -17.63
CA THR A 380 18.89 -12.70 -17.80
C THR A 380 19.53 -12.49 -16.42
N PRO A 381 20.53 -13.31 -16.01
CA PRO A 381 21.23 -13.13 -14.74
C PRO A 381 21.93 -11.77 -14.67
N PHE A 382 21.96 -11.15 -13.49
CA PHE A 382 22.52 -9.81 -13.30
C PHE A 382 23.98 -9.69 -13.77
N ASP A 383 24.81 -10.67 -13.45
CA ASP A 383 26.23 -10.65 -13.80
C ASP A 383 26.47 -10.68 -15.32
N ARG A 384 25.52 -11.22 -16.09
CA ARG A 384 25.57 -11.27 -17.56
C ARG A 384 25.09 -9.99 -18.23
N LEU A 385 24.56 -9.01 -17.47
CA LEU A 385 24.21 -7.72 -18.05
C LEU A 385 25.44 -6.96 -18.53
N ARG A 386 26.62 -7.22 -17.94
CA ARG A 386 27.92 -6.64 -18.37
C ARG A 386 28.31 -7.05 -19.80
N ASP A 387 27.82 -8.20 -20.24
CA ASP A 387 28.11 -8.75 -21.58
C ASP A 387 27.19 -8.14 -22.66
N ILE A 388 26.20 -7.33 -22.26
CA ILE A 388 25.28 -6.67 -23.19
C ILE A 388 25.94 -5.40 -23.70
N GLU A 389 26.40 -5.43 -24.95
CA GLU A 389 26.99 -4.27 -25.60
C GLU A 389 25.93 -3.21 -25.98
N PRO A 390 26.22 -1.91 -25.80
CA PRO A 390 25.42 -0.83 -26.36
C PRO A 390 25.22 -1.02 -27.87
N PRO A 391 24.03 -0.72 -28.44
CA PRO A 391 22.93 0.04 -27.86
C PRO A 391 21.82 -0.82 -27.21
N LYS A 392 22.09 -2.10 -26.89
CA LYS A 392 21.08 -2.95 -26.24
C LYS A 392 20.90 -2.54 -24.77
N SER A 393 19.66 -2.54 -24.31
CA SER A 393 19.33 -2.20 -22.92
C SER A 393 19.78 -3.30 -21.96
N THR A 394 20.32 -2.89 -20.82
CA THR A 394 20.62 -3.75 -19.66
C THR A 394 19.46 -3.80 -18.66
N TRP A 395 18.38 -3.05 -18.89
CA TRP A 395 17.27 -2.97 -17.95
C TRP A 395 16.52 -4.30 -17.89
N LYS A 396 16.36 -4.84 -16.70
CA LYS A 396 15.65 -6.09 -16.45
C LYS A 396 14.18 -5.78 -16.18
N PRO A 397 13.24 -6.42 -16.91
CA PRO A 397 11.82 -6.20 -16.69
C PRO A 397 11.41 -6.60 -15.26
N GLU A 398 12.05 -7.64 -14.71
CA GLU A 398 11.78 -8.11 -13.35
C GLU A 398 12.19 -7.09 -12.28
N ASP A 399 13.34 -6.44 -12.48
CA ASP A 399 13.85 -5.46 -11.51
C ASP A 399 12.97 -4.22 -11.52
N VAL A 400 12.57 -3.74 -12.70
CA VAL A 400 11.64 -2.62 -12.82
C VAL A 400 10.27 -2.92 -12.19
N ALA A 401 9.74 -4.14 -12.37
CA ALA A 401 8.51 -4.58 -11.75
C ALA A 401 8.60 -4.66 -10.22
N VAL A 402 9.67 -5.29 -9.70
CA VAL A 402 9.91 -5.40 -8.24
C VAL A 402 10.07 -4.02 -7.64
N ASP A 403 10.82 -3.13 -8.29
CA ASP A 403 11.04 -1.76 -7.84
C ASP A 403 9.73 -0.97 -7.75
N ALA A 404 8.85 -1.10 -8.76
CA ALA A 404 7.54 -0.48 -8.77
C ALA A 404 6.68 -0.91 -7.58
N VAL A 405 6.62 -2.21 -7.27
CA VAL A 405 5.85 -2.70 -6.12
C VAL A 405 6.44 -2.21 -4.80
N PHE A 406 7.78 -2.19 -4.66
CA PHE A 406 8.42 -1.66 -3.46
C PHE A 406 8.18 -0.17 -3.26
N SER A 407 8.16 0.64 -4.32
CA SER A 407 7.84 2.07 -4.19
C SER A 407 6.43 2.34 -3.65
N GLN A 408 5.48 1.44 -3.90
CA GLN A 408 4.14 1.54 -3.30
C GLN A 408 4.11 1.00 -1.88
N LEU A 409 4.74 -0.15 -1.64
CA LEU A 409 4.84 -0.72 -0.29
C LEU A 409 5.53 0.26 0.69
N PHE A 410 6.49 1.04 0.20
CA PHE A 410 7.28 2.00 0.96
C PHE A 410 6.80 3.45 0.78
N GLN A 411 5.61 3.65 0.21
CA GLN A 411 5.04 4.99 0.07
C GLN A 411 4.71 5.58 1.45
N LEU A 412 5.25 6.77 1.69
CA LEU A 412 4.88 7.63 2.81
C LEU A 412 3.99 8.76 2.29
N PRO A 413 2.99 9.21 3.08
CA PRO A 413 2.73 8.78 4.45
C PRO A 413 1.96 7.46 4.58
N ASN A 414 1.16 7.10 3.58
CA ASN A 414 0.44 5.84 3.55
C ASN A 414 0.47 5.28 2.12
N PRO A 415 0.55 3.96 1.97
CA PRO A 415 0.30 3.33 0.68
C PRO A 415 -1.18 3.48 0.31
N GLU A 416 -1.49 3.42 -0.98
CA GLU A 416 -2.87 3.49 -1.46
C GLU A 416 -3.70 2.28 -0.98
N HIS A 417 -3.10 1.10 -0.99
CA HIS A 417 -3.75 -0.15 -0.60
C HIS A 417 -3.18 -0.73 0.69
N LYS A 418 -3.90 -1.69 1.29
CA LYS A 418 -3.40 -2.43 2.47
C LYS A 418 -2.08 -3.13 2.13
N LEU A 419 -1.10 -3.08 3.04
CA LEU A 419 0.24 -3.66 2.84
C LEU A 419 0.22 -5.11 2.32
N VAL A 420 -0.67 -5.94 2.87
CA VAL A 420 -0.84 -7.36 2.47
C VAL A 420 -1.12 -7.57 0.99
N TYR A 421 -1.71 -6.58 0.31
CA TYR A 421 -1.91 -6.62 -1.14
C TYR A 421 -0.56 -6.70 -1.87
N TYR A 422 0.35 -5.75 -1.59
CA TYR A 422 1.68 -5.72 -2.21
C TYR A 422 2.52 -6.96 -1.85
N HIS A 423 2.39 -7.48 -0.62
CA HIS A 423 3.03 -8.75 -0.24
C HIS A 423 2.55 -9.88 -1.14
N SER A 424 1.24 -9.92 -1.39
CA SER A 424 0.62 -10.96 -2.20
C SER A 424 1.00 -10.82 -3.67
N VAL A 425 1.07 -9.60 -4.23
CA VAL A 425 1.52 -9.38 -5.62
C VAL A 425 2.95 -9.88 -5.83
N LEU A 426 3.89 -9.54 -4.94
CA LEU A 426 5.27 -10.04 -5.03
C LEU A 426 5.34 -11.57 -4.87
N THR A 427 4.48 -12.14 -4.03
CA THR A 427 4.38 -13.59 -3.85
C THR A 427 3.88 -14.28 -5.12
N GLU A 428 2.79 -13.79 -5.74
CA GLU A 428 2.29 -14.35 -6.99
C GLU A 428 3.28 -14.15 -8.13
N ALA A 429 3.95 -12.99 -8.22
CA ALA A 429 4.99 -12.77 -9.22
C ALA A 429 6.15 -13.78 -9.09
N CYS A 430 6.59 -14.04 -7.86
CA CYS A 430 7.64 -15.02 -7.59
C CYS A 430 7.20 -16.46 -7.92
N LYS A 431 5.92 -16.81 -7.72
CA LYS A 431 5.37 -18.12 -8.12
C LYS A 431 5.27 -18.29 -9.63
N LEU A 432 4.89 -17.23 -10.35
CA LEU A 432 4.72 -17.24 -11.81
C LEU A 432 6.08 -17.29 -12.54
N ALA A 433 7.10 -16.57 -12.05
CA ALA A 433 8.40 -16.48 -12.69
C ALA A 433 9.57 -16.60 -11.68
N PRO A 434 9.74 -17.73 -10.98
CA PRO A 434 10.69 -17.87 -9.87
C PRO A 434 12.15 -17.65 -10.28
N ALA A 435 12.55 -18.14 -11.46
CA ALA A 435 13.91 -17.98 -11.96
C ALA A 435 14.30 -16.52 -12.25
N ALA A 436 13.31 -15.65 -12.45
CA ALA A 436 13.51 -14.27 -12.85
C ALA A 436 13.28 -13.31 -11.66
N ILE A 437 12.19 -13.50 -10.91
CA ILE A 437 11.76 -12.63 -9.81
C ILE A 437 12.53 -12.92 -8.51
N ALA A 438 12.83 -14.19 -8.17
CA ALA A 438 13.49 -14.49 -6.89
C ALA A 438 14.91 -13.88 -6.78
N PRO A 439 15.78 -13.93 -7.83
CA PRO A 439 17.07 -13.23 -7.78
C PRO A 439 16.92 -11.71 -7.64
N SER A 440 15.93 -11.12 -8.33
CA SER A 440 15.60 -9.70 -8.26
C SER A 440 15.23 -9.28 -6.83
N LEU A 441 14.28 -10.00 -6.20
CA LEU A 441 13.89 -9.82 -4.80
C LEU A 441 15.07 -9.98 -3.84
N GLY A 442 15.93 -10.98 -4.06
CA GLY A 442 17.12 -11.19 -3.24
C GLY A 442 18.07 -9.99 -3.26
N ARG A 443 18.21 -9.28 -4.39
CA ARG A 443 19.00 -8.04 -4.44
C ARG A 443 18.30 -6.87 -3.75
N ALA A 444 16.98 -6.72 -3.90
CA ALA A 444 16.20 -5.71 -3.18
C ALA A 444 16.28 -5.88 -1.66
N ILE A 445 16.13 -7.11 -1.16
CA ILE A 445 16.26 -7.44 0.27
C ILE A 445 17.63 -7.03 0.81
N ARG A 446 18.71 -7.36 0.08
CA ARG A 446 20.08 -6.98 0.48
C ARG A 446 20.28 -5.48 0.50
N TYR A 447 19.73 -4.77 -0.49
CA TYR A 447 19.77 -3.32 -0.52
C TYR A 447 19.04 -2.72 0.69
N LEU A 448 17.81 -3.15 0.98
CA LEU A 448 17.04 -2.67 2.13
C LEU A 448 17.74 -2.97 3.46
N TYR A 449 18.24 -4.19 3.63
CA TYR A 449 18.98 -4.59 4.83
C TYR A 449 20.26 -3.76 5.04
N ARG A 450 21.03 -3.50 3.97
CA ARG A 450 22.24 -2.66 4.05
C ARG A 450 21.92 -1.26 4.56
N ASN A 451 20.76 -0.73 4.16
CA ASN A 451 20.32 0.64 4.45
C ASN A 451 19.37 0.75 5.67
N ILE A 452 19.12 -0.32 6.44
CA ILE A 452 18.14 -0.34 7.53
C ILE A 452 18.45 0.66 8.66
N HIS A 453 19.72 1.01 8.84
CA HIS A 453 20.20 1.97 9.83
C HIS A 453 19.72 3.41 9.55
N ARG A 454 19.53 3.72 8.27
CA ARG A 454 19.08 5.03 7.78
C ARG A 454 17.68 5.01 7.20
N LEU A 455 17.03 3.86 7.08
CA LEU A 455 15.65 3.78 6.61
C LEU A 455 14.69 4.33 7.69
N ASP A 456 13.65 5.07 7.27
CA ASP A 456 12.56 5.50 8.17
C ASP A 456 12.00 4.31 8.97
N ILE A 457 11.74 4.49 10.27
CA ILE A 457 11.33 3.37 11.15
C ILE A 457 10.01 2.74 10.70
N GLU A 458 9.08 3.53 10.18
CA GLU A 458 7.81 2.99 9.68
C GLU A 458 8.08 2.05 8.49
N LEU A 459 8.97 2.47 7.57
CA LEU A 459 9.39 1.66 6.44
C LEU A 459 10.22 0.44 6.86
N GLY A 460 11.06 0.57 7.88
CA GLY A 460 11.80 -0.55 8.48
C GLY A 460 10.87 -1.62 9.06
N ASN A 461 9.80 -1.22 9.73
CA ASN A 461 8.80 -2.16 10.24
C ASN A 461 7.97 -2.80 9.11
N ARG A 462 7.59 -2.03 8.08
CA ARG A 462 6.95 -2.59 6.86
C ARG A 462 7.86 -3.61 6.17
N PHE A 463 9.18 -3.36 6.15
CA PHE A 463 10.16 -4.29 5.61
C PHE A 463 10.19 -5.60 6.42
N VAL A 464 10.23 -5.51 7.75
CA VAL A 464 10.18 -6.69 8.66
C VAL A 464 8.89 -7.51 8.41
N ASP A 465 7.73 -6.86 8.39
CA ASP A 465 6.45 -7.52 8.18
C ASP A 465 6.37 -8.18 6.79
N TRP A 466 6.81 -7.48 5.74
CA TRP A 466 6.87 -8.03 4.39
C TRP A 466 7.84 -9.20 4.29
N PHE A 467 9.04 -9.07 4.84
CA PHE A 467 10.09 -10.09 4.79
C PHE A 467 9.63 -11.38 5.46
N ALA A 468 9.12 -11.31 6.70
CA ALA A 468 8.62 -12.48 7.41
C ALA A 468 7.40 -13.11 6.71
N HIS A 469 6.45 -12.30 6.22
CA HIS A 469 5.31 -12.81 5.47
C HIS A 469 5.73 -13.48 4.15
N HIS A 470 6.69 -12.89 3.42
CA HIS A 470 7.23 -13.47 2.21
C HIS A 470 7.89 -14.83 2.51
N LEU A 471 8.79 -14.89 3.49
CA LEU A 471 9.45 -16.14 3.87
C LEU A 471 8.48 -17.23 4.30
N SER A 472 7.39 -16.90 5.00
CA SER A 472 6.35 -17.88 5.38
C SER A 472 5.70 -18.58 4.17
N ASN A 473 5.65 -17.91 3.01
CA ASN A 473 5.12 -18.47 1.76
C ASN A 473 6.15 -19.31 0.99
N PHE A 474 7.43 -19.25 1.36
CA PHE A 474 8.54 -19.98 0.72
C PHE A 474 9.29 -20.87 1.72
N GLY A 475 8.60 -21.39 2.74
CA GLY A 475 9.15 -22.37 3.67
C GLY A 475 10.15 -21.84 4.69
N PHE A 476 10.13 -20.53 4.97
CA PHE A 476 11.02 -19.84 5.91
C PHE A 476 12.51 -19.96 5.55
N THR A 477 12.82 -19.97 4.25
CA THR A 477 14.20 -20.10 3.77
C THR A 477 14.77 -18.77 3.30
N TRP A 478 15.83 -18.31 3.96
CA TRP A 478 16.67 -17.19 3.54
C TRP A 478 18.14 -17.54 3.77
N LYS A 479 19.04 -16.86 3.06
CA LYS A 479 20.49 -17.05 3.20
C LYS A 479 21.03 -16.25 4.40
N TRP A 480 20.58 -16.62 5.60
CA TRP A 480 20.93 -15.99 6.87
C TRP A 480 22.43 -15.87 7.14
N THR A 481 23.24 -16.78 6.59
CA THR A 481 24.70 -16.73 6.73
C THR A 481 25.32 -15.43 6.19
N GLU A 482 24.63 -14.68 5.32
CA GLU A 482 25.09 -13.37 4.83
C GLU A 482 25.10 -12.28 5.92
N TRP A 483 24.39 -12.47 7.03
CA TRP A 483 24.17 -11.46 8.08
C TRP A 483 24.69 -11.91 9.45
N VAL A 484 25.52 -12.95 9.49
CA VAL A 484 25.92 -13.61 10.74
C VAL A 484 26.71 -12.69 11.67
N GLU A 485 27.49 -11.76 11.11
CA GLU A 485 28.29 -10.78 11.86
C GLU A 485 27.41 -9.82 12.67
N ASP A 486 26.18 -9.55 12.20
CA ASP A 486 25.25 -8.66 12.89
C ASP A 486 24.53 -9.35 14.06
N VAL A 487 24.71 -10.68 14.25
CA VAL A 487 24.09 -11.43 15.36
C VAL A 487 24.72 -11.06 16.70
N ASP A 488 26.03 -10.85 16.75
CA ASP A 488 26.74 -10.52 18.00
C ASP A 488 26.81 -9.01 18.27
N SER A 489 26.20 -8.20 17.38
CA SER A 489 26.07 -6.76 17.56
C SER A 489 25.15 -6.40 18.73
N SER A 490 25.31 -5.18 19.26
CA SER A 490 24.41 -4.62 20.28
C SER A 490 22.94 -4.69 19.84
N ASN A 491 22.02 -4.93 20.77
CA ASN A 491 20.57 -4.90 20.51
C ASN A 491 20.08 -3.53 20.01
N LEU A 492 20.84 -2.46 20.29
CA LEU A 492 20.60 -1.12 19.77
C LEU A 492 20.97 -0.98 18.29
N HIS A 493 21.79 -1.87 17.74
CA HIS A 493 22.21 -1.80 16.35
C HIS A 493 21.03 -2.10 15.41
N PRO A 494 20.70 -1.24 14.42
CA PRO A 494 19.50 -1.40 13.59
C PRO A 494 19.42 -2.73 12.82
N ARG A 495 20.55 -3.30 12.42
CA ARG A 495 20.58 -4.61 11.75
C ARG A 495 20.24 -5.76 12.71
N LYS A 496 20.78 -5.71 13.93
CA LYS A 496 20.44 -6.66 14.99
C LYS A 496 18.96 -6.56 15.35
N ALA A 497 18.44 -5.33 15.50
CA ALA A 497 17.03 -5.08 15.74
C ALA A 497 16.13 -5.66 14.62
N PHE A 498 16.53 -5.50 13.35
CA PHE A 498 15.84 -6.11 12.21
C PHE A 498 15.83 -7.64 12.30
N ILE A 499 16.97 -8.28 12.55
CA ILE A 499 17.07 -9.75 12.68
C ILE A 499 16.12 -10.25 13.78
N THR A 500 16.18 -9.64 14.97
CA THR A 500 15.33 -10.03 16.10
C THR A 500 13.84 -9.83 15.78
N GLY A 501 13.48 -8.71 15.14
CA GLY A 501 12.11 -8.44 14.70
C GLY A 501 11.60 -9.41 13.63
N ALA A 502 12.44 -9.76 12.66
CA ALA A 502 12.10 -10.73 11.61
C ALA A 502 11.88 -12.13 12.20
N ILE A 503 12.76 -12.60 13.08
CA ILE A 503 12.61 -13.89 13.77
C ILE A 503 11.33 -13.91 14.61
N ASP A 504 11.05 -12.86 15.39
CA ASP A 504 9.82 -12.76 16.17
C ASP A 504 8.58 -12.86 15.25
N LYS A 505 8.53 -12.13 14.14
CA LYS A 505 7.41 -12.20 13.20
C LYS A 505 7.28 -13.56 12.51
N GLU A 506 8.40 -14.23 12.18
CA GLU A 506 8.38 -15.60 11.67
C GLU A 506 7.84 -16.60 12.68
N ILE A 507 8.20 -16.44 13.97
CA ILE A 507 7.67 -17.27 15.06
C ILE A 507 6.16 -17.06 15.18
N ARG A 508 5.67 -15.81 15.11
CA ARG A 508 4.21 -15.52 15.14
C ARG A 508 3.46 -16.13 13.96
N LEU A 509 4.11 -16.31 12.81
CA LEU A 509 3.55 -16.98 11.62
C LEU A 509 3.74 -18.52 11.65
N SER A 510 4.37 -19.05 12.70
CA SER A 510 4.79 -20.44 12.84
C SER A 510 4.88 -20.82 14.33
N PHE A 511 5.94 -21.51 14.75
CA PHE A 511 6.28 -21.76 16.15
C PHE A 511 7.80 -21.80 16.33
N ALA A 512 8.28 -21.46 17.54
CA ALA A 512 9.69 -21.21 17.83
C ALA A 512 10.62 -22.35 17.38
N GLN A 513 10.28 -23.60 17.71
CA GLN A 513 11.09 -24.75 17.34
C GLN A 513 11.29 -24.90 15.82
N ARG A 514 10.26 -24.59 15.01
CA ARG A 514 10.38 -24.69 13.55
C ARG A 514 11.29 -23.61 13.00
N ILE A 515 11.15 -22.37 13.45
CA ILE A 515 12.01 -21.26 13.00
C ILE A 515 13.45 -21.45 13.46
N LYS A 516 13.67 -21.94 14.68
CA LYS A 516 15.00 -22.31 15.18
C LYS A 516 15.70 -23.34 14.30
N ASN A 517 14.95 -24.24 13.67
CA ASN A 517 15.48 -25.26 12.78
C ASN A 517 15.78 -24.74 11.36
N THR A 518 15.26 -23.58 10.95
CA THR A 518 15.58 -22.96 9.65
C THR A 518 16.79 -22.04 9.71
N LEU A 519 17.22 -21.67 10.92
CA LEU A 519 18.32 -20.75 11.18
C LEU A 519 19.68 -21.47 11.34
N PRO A 520 20.80 -20.86 10.89
CA PRO A 520 22.15 -21.32 11.18
C PRO A 520 22.47 -21.30 12.69
N GLU A 521 23.48 -22.08 13.11
CA GLU A 521 23.83 -22.25 14.52
C GLU A 521 24.01 -20.94 15.31
N PRO A 522 24.71 -19.90 14.80
CA PRO A 522 24.91 -18.65 15.54
C PRO A 522 23.61 -17.92 15.92
N TYR A 523 22.53 -18.13 15.17
CA TYR A 523 21.24 -17.46 15.42
C TYR A 523 20.41 -18.16 16.48
N LYS A 524 20.69 -19.44 16.80
CA LYS A 524 19.83 -20.23 17.70
C LYS A 524 19.79 -19.69 19.12
N ILE A 525 20.81 -18.95 19.55
CA ILE A 525 20.84 -18.25 20.84
C ILE A 525 19.77 -17.17 20.97
N LEU A 526 19.26 -16.67 19.83
CA LEU A 526 18.17 -15.68 19.80
C LEU A 526 16.80 -16.30 20.05
N ILE A 527 16.71 -17.64 20.01
CA ILE A 527 15.50 -18.39 20.33
C ILE A 527 15.74 -19.21 21.60
N GLY A 528 15.42 -18.60 22.74
CA GLY A 528 15.60 -19.18 24.07
C GLY A 528 14.59 -20.30 24.38
N PRO A 529 14.85 -21.14 25.40
CA PRO A 529 13.96 -22.24 25.79
C PRO A 529 12.57 -21.74 26.23
N GLU A 530 12.48 -20.54 26.79
CA GLU A 530 11.20 -19.91 27.17
C GLU A 530 10.28 -19.67 25.96
N GLN A 531 10.83 -19.43 24.77
CA GLN A 531 10.05 -19.22 23.55
C GLN A 531 9.50 -20.52 22.96
N GLU A 532 10.06 -21.66 23.36
CA GLU A 532 9.60 -23.00 22.96
C GLU A 532 8.44 -23.50 23.85
N LYS A 533 8.17 -22.82 24.99
CA LYS A 533 7.03 -23.14 25.86
C LYS A 533 5.73 -22.57 25.28
N ASP A 534 4.70 -23.41 25.22
CA ASP A 534 3.34 -22.99 24.83
C ASP A 534 2.68 -22.11 25.90
N VAL A 535 2.99 -22.37 27.17
CA VAL A 535 2.44 -21.66 28.33
C VAL A 535 3.58 -21.06 29.14
N PRO A 536 3.58 -19.72 29.37
CA PRO A 536 4.58 -19.08 30.21
C PRO A 536 4.50 -19.54 31.67
N ASP A 537 5.66 -19.59 32.31
CA ASP A 537 5.77 -19.97 33.72
C ASP A 537 4.99 -19.00 34.61
N PHE A 538 4.25 -19.55 35.58
CA PHE A 538 3.54 -18.75 36.57
C PHE A 538 4.50 -18.34 37.69
N LYS A 539 4.92 -17.07 37.74
CA LYS A 539 5.91 -16.58 38.72
C LYS A 539 5.56 -16.90 40.18
N PHE A 540 4.28 -16.88 40.55
CA PHE A 540 3.81 -17.20 41.91
C PHE A 540 3.77 -18.71 42.23
N ALA A 541 4.16 -19.57 41.29
CA ALA A 541 4.48 -20.97 41.60
C ALA A 541 5.78 -21.09 42.41
N ASN A 542 6.66 -20.09 42.35
CA ASN A 542 7.88 -20.03 43.15
C ASN A 542 7.59 -19.34 44.49
N ASP A 543 7.75 -20.08 45.59
CA ASP A 543 7.53 -19.59 46.97
C ASP A 543 8.45 -18.42 47.37
N GLN A 544 9.54 -18.17 46.64
CA GLN A 544 10.42 -17.01 46.85
C GLN A 544 9.86 -15.70 46.26
N THR A 545 8.84 -15.79 45.41
CA THR A 545 8.21 -14.59 44.82
C THR A 545 7.31 -13.93 45.85
N PRO A 546 7.40 -12.59 46.05
CA PRO A 546 6.48 -11.87 46.93
C PRO A 546 5.01 -12.18 46.58
N PHE A 547 4.18 -12.37 47.60
CA PHE A 547 2.75 -12.69 47.46
C PHE A 547 2.43 -14.01 46.72
N ALA A 548 3.37 -14.97 46.69
CA ALA A 548 3.18 -16.26 45.99
C ALA A 548 1.98 -17.06 46.49
N THR A 549 1.72 -17.04 47.81
CA THR A 549 0.57 -17.75 48.40
C THR A 549 -0.74 -17.15 47.91
N GLU A 550 -0.88 -15.83 48.01
CA GLU A 550 -2.05 -15.07 47.58
C GLU A 550 -2.28 -15.21 46.07
N GLY A 551 -1.21 -15.17 45.27
CA GLY A 551 -1.29 -15.37 43.82
C GLY A 551 -1.80 -16.74 43.42
N ARG A 552 -1.41 -17.81 44.13
CA ARG A 552 -1.93 -19.16 43.91
C ARG A 552 -3.40 -19.28 44.35
N GLU A 553 -3.77 -18.66 45.47
CA GLU A 553 -5.16 -18.64 45.93
C GLU A 553 -6.07 -17.93 44.91
N ILE A 554 -5.68 -16.74 44.43
CA ILE A 554 -6.43 -16.00 43.40
C ILE A 554 -6.53 -16.81 42.10
N ALA A 555 -5.44 -17.44 41.64
CA ALA A 555 -5.49 -18.28 40.45
C ALA A 555 -6.47 -19.46 40.60
N ALA A 556 -6.53 -20.09 41.78
CA ALA A 556 -7.48 -21.16 42.07
C ALA A 556 -8.95 -20.67 42.06
N LEU A 557 -9.21 -19.50 42.63
CA LEU A 557 -10.52 -18.84 42.61
C LEU A 557 -10.97 -18.51 41.19
N LEU A 558 -10.10 -17.90 40.40
CA LEU A 558 -10.37 -17.54 39.00
C LEU A 558 -10.65 -18.76 38.12
N LYS A 559 -9.95 -19.87 38.37
CA LYS A 559 -10.14 -21.15 37.67
C LYS A 559 -11.50 -21.79 37.96
N ARG A 560 -11.98 -21.71 39.21
CA ARG A 560 -13.33 -22.17 39.59
C ARG A 560 -14.44 -21.16 39.29
N LYS A 561 -14.09 -20.01 38.72
CA LYS A 561 -15.02 -18.90 38.41
C LYS A 561 -15.75 -18.39 39.65
N ALA A 562 -15.01 -18.27 40.77
CA ALA A 562 -15.54 -17.67 41.99
C ALA A 562 -15.99 -16.22 41.73
N PRO A 563 -17.04 -15.74 42.43
CA PRO A 563 -17.48 -14.37 42.34
C PRO A 563 -16.50 -13.43 43.05
N ASP A 564 -16.63 -12.13 42.78
CA ASP A 564 -15.65 -11.12 43.18
C ASP A 564 -15.51 -10.97 44.70
N GLU A 565 -16.59 -11.22 45.43
CA GLU A 565 -16.65 -11.18 46.90
C GLU A 565 -15.74 -12.23 47.56
N GLU A 566 -15.45 -13.34 46.89
CA GLU A 566 -14.50 -14.34 47.38
C GLU A 566 -13.03 -13.95 47.13
N ILE A 567 -12.78 -13.08 46.15
CA ILE A 567 -11.43 -12.62 45.78
C ILE A 567 -11.02 -11.44 46.66
N GLN A 568 -11.97 -10.57 47.01
CA GLN A 568 -11.73 -9.34 47.77
C GLN A 568 -10.94 -9.53 49.09
N PRO A 569 -11.20 -10.55 49.93
CA PRO A 569 -10.44 -10.75 51.17
C PRO A 569 -8.95 -11.06 50.94
N ILE A 570 -8.60 -11.69 49.82
CA ILE A 570 -7.20 -11.97 49.49
C ILE A 570 -6.52 -10.69 48.99
N ILE A 571 -7.23 -9.84 48.25
CA ILE A 571 -6.73 -8.53 47.82
C ILE A 571 -6.42 -7.65 49.03
N GLU A 572 -7.29 -7.61 50.03
CA GLU A 572 -7.07 -6.88 51.29
C GLU A 572 -5.85 -7.42 52.07
N ARG A 573 -5.63 -8.74 52.04
CA ARG A 573 -4.41 -9.35 52.61
C ARG A 573 -3.16 -8.89 51.87
N ILE A 574 -3.19 -8.86 50.53
CA ILE A 574 -2.08 -8.33 49.72
C ILE A 574 -1.85 -6.86 50.08
N HIS A 575 -2.91 -6.07 50.27
CA HIS A 575 -2.78 -4.67 50.65
C HIS A 575 -2.05 -4.50 51.99
N ALA A 576 -2.47 -5.24 53.01
CA ALA A 576 -1.80 -5.22 54.32
C ALA A 576 -0.32 -5.58 54.21
N LEU A 577 -0.01 -6.70 53.52
CA LEU A 577 1.36 -7.14 53.31
C LEU A 577 2.19 -6.15 52.48
N ALA A 578 1.59 -5.48 51.50
CA ALA A 578 2.26 -4.47 50.69
C ALA A 578 2.63 -3.24 51.52
N ILE A 579 1.73 -2.76 52.39
CA ILE A 579 2.00 -1.66 53.33
C ILE A 579 3.18 -2.04 54.24
N ASP A 580 3.17 -3.24 54.80
CA ASP A 580 4.24 -3.73 55.68
C ASP A 580 5.62 -3.79 54.98
N ASN A 581 5.63 -3.97 53.65
CA ASN A 581 6.84 -4.00 52.83
C ASN A 581 7.16 -2.67 52.12
N ASN A 582 6.46 -1.56 52.47
CA ASN A 582 6.59 -0.25 51.83
C ASN A 582 6.36 -0.27 50.30
N LEU A 583 5.43 -1.11 49.84
CA LEU A 583 4.99 -1.19 48.46
C LEU A 583 3.62 -0.52 48.31
N ASP A 584 3.33 0.00 47.10
CA ASP A 584 1.98 0.49 46.78
C ASP A 584 0.98 -0.69 46.80
N PRO A 585 -0.03 -0.67 47.69
CA PRO A 585 -0.98 -1.77 47.84
C PRO A 585 -1.77 -2.07 46.57
N LEU A 586 -2.20 -1.03 45.85
CA LEU A 586 -3.00 -1.16 44.65
C LEU A 586 -2.16 -1.70 43.50
N VAL A 587 -0.92 -1.25 43.35
CA VAL A 587 0.02 -1.75 42.33
C VAL A 587 0.36 -3.22 42.61
N ALA A 588 0.72 -3.57 43.84
CA ALA A 588 1.06 -4.95 44.21
C ALA A 588 -0.11 -5.92 43.99
N SER A 589 -1.31 -5.56 44.46
CA SER A 589 -2.51 -6.39 44.23
C SER A 589 -2.89 -6.50 42.75
N THR A 590 -2.73 -5.42 41.97
CA THR A 590 -2.96 -5.43 40.52
C THR A 590 -2.01 -6.39 39.81
N ASP A 591 -0.71 -6.38 40.15
CA ASP A 591 0.27 -7.31 39.59
C ASP A 591 -0.12 -8.78 39.83
N VAL A 592 -0.44 -9.11 41.08
CA VAL A 592 -0.83 -10.46 41.49
C VAL A 592 -2.09 -10.90 40.74
N PHE A 593 -3.11 -10.04 40.73
CA PHE A 593 -4.39 -10.34 40.11
C PHE A 593 -4.28 -10.52 38.59
N VAL A 594 -3.64 -9.58 37.88
CA VAL A 594 -3.51 -9.63 36.42
C VAL A 594 -2.68 -10.83 36.00
N THR A 595 -1.56 -11.12 36.67
CA THR A 595 -0.74 -12.30 36.37
C THR A 595 -1.55 -13.60 36.56
N ALA A 596 -2.38 -13.68 37.60
CA ALA A 596 -3.26 -14.84 37.81
C ALA A 596 -4.33 -14.98 36.73
N VAL A 597 -4.94 -13.87 36.27
CA VAL A 597 -5.88 -13.84 35.14
C VAL A 597 -5.21 -14.35 33.87
N LEU A 598 -4.00 -13.86 33.55
CA LEU A 598 -3.23 -14.28 32.38
C LEU A 598 -2.86 -15.76 32.45
N HIS A 599 -2.44 -16.24 33.62
CA HIS A 599 -2.11 -17.65 33.82
C HIS A 599 -3.32 -18.57 33.61
N VAL A 600 -4.48 -18.23 34.18
CA VAL A 600 -5.72 -19.00 34.01
C VAL A 600 -6.19 -18.97 32.54
N GLY A 601 -5.93 -17.88 31.83
CA GLY A 601 -6.25 -17.68 30.42
C GLY A 601 -5.20 -18.18 29.41
N SER A 602 -4.06 -18.70 29.87
CA SER A 602 -2.85 -18.88 29.04
C SER A 602 -2.98 -19.87 27.87
N LYS A 603 -4.01 -20.71 27.85
CA LYS A 603 -4.20 -21.75 26.82
C LYS A 603 -4.40 -21.19 25.40
N SER A 604 -5.08 -20.06 25.26
CA SER A 604 -5.23 -19.37 23.97
C SER A 604 -5.71 -17.95 24.16
N LEU A 605 -5.57 -17.11 23.12
CA LEU A 605 -6.11 -15.75 23.11
C LEU A 605 -7.60 -15.70 23.51
N SER A 606 -8.43 -16.64 23.05
CA SER A 606 -9.84 -16.70 23.46
C SER A 606 -10.05 -16.97 24.95
N HIS A 607 -9.20 -17.80 25.57
CA HIS A 607 -9.30 -18.10 27.00
C HIS A 607 -8.90 -16.89 27.86
N VAL A 608 -7.82 -16.20 27.49
CA VAL A 608 -7.40 -14.99 28.22
C VAL A 608 -8.41 -13.86 28.04
N LEU A 609 -9.02 -13.69 26.87
CA LEU A 609 -10.09 -12.71 26.68
C LEU A 609 -11.32 -13.05 27.51
N ALA A 610 -11.75 -14.31 27.55
CA ALA A 610 -12.85 -14.74 28.40
C ALA A 610 -12.53 -14.60 29.91
N ALA A 611 -11.25 -14.70 30.30
CA ALA A 611 -10.83 -14.44 31.67
C ALA A 611 -10.90 -12.94 31.99
N ILE A 612 -10.37 -12.08 31.10
CA ILE A 612 -10.41 -10.62 31.22
C ILE A 612 -11.84 -10.08 31.25
N GLU A 613 -12.73 -10.58 30.39
CA GLU A 613 -14.14 -10.14 30.33
C GLU A 613 -14.88 -10.41 31.65
N ARG A 614 -14.63 -11.57 32.29
CA ARG A 614 -15.22 -11.90 33.59
C ARG A 614 -14.72 -11.02 34.72
N THR A 615 -13.50 -10.50 34.61
CA THR A 615 -12.86 -9.67 35.63
C THR A 615 -12.82 -8.19 35.23
N LYS A 616 -13.60 -7.80 34.21
CA LYS A 616 -13.51 -6.49 33.58
C LYS A 616 -13.75 -5.35 34.56
N ASP A 617 -14.79 -5.47 35.39
CA ASP A 617 -15.19 -4.42 36.32
C ASP A 617 -14.07 -4.12 37.32
N ARG A 618 -13.53 -5.16 37.99
CA ARG A 618 -12.37 -5.02 38.88
C ARG A 618 -11.15 -4.40 38.20
N LEU A 619 -10.83 -4.81 36.97
CA LEU A 619 -9.70 -4.24 36.22
C LEU A 619 -9.94 -2.76 35.85
N THR A 620 -11.20 -2.41 35.56
CA THR A 620 -11.61 -1.04 35.22
C THR A 620 -11.56 -0.16 36.47
N ASP A 621 -12.04 -0.65 37.61
CA ASP A 621 -12.00 0.06 38.90
C ASP A 621 -10.57 0.29 39.38
N ALA A 622 -9.71 -0.73 39.28
CA ALA A 622 -8.29 -0.59 39.60
C ALA A 622 -7.62 0.46 38.69
N GLY A 623 -7.92 0.43 37.39
CA GLY A 623 -7.40 1.41 36.43
C GLY A 623 -7.94 2.82 36.63
N ALA A 624 -9.19 2.98 37.04
CA ALA A 624 -9.80 4.27 37.34
C ALA A 624 -9.24 4.88 38.63
N ALA A 625 -8.84 4.04 39.60
CA ALA A 625 -8.26 4.48 40.86
C ALA A 625 -6.82 5.01 40.73
N SER A 626 -6.02 4.50 39.79
CA SER A 626 -4.62 4.93 39.63
C SER A 626 -4.04 4.62 38.25
N ASP A 627 -3.37 5.61 37.65
CA ASP A 627 -2.57 5.40 36.43
C ASP A 627 -1.36 4.48 36.67
N ALA A 628 -0.81 4.43 37.89
CA ALA A 628 0.23 3.47 38.26
C ALA A 628 -0.29 2.02 38.20
N ALA A 629 -1.57 1.80 38.58
CA ALA A 629 -2.21 0.50 38.42
C ALA A 629 -2.41 0.14 36.94
N ARG A 630 -2.83 1.10 36.09
CA ARG A 630 -2.91 0.87 34.64
C ARG A 630 -1.56 0.51 34.02
N SER A 631 -0.49 1.22 34.39
CA SER A 631 0.88 0.88 33.99
C SER A 631 1.29 -0.50 34.50
N GLN A 632 0.85 -0.90 35.70
CA GLN A 632 1.11 -2.22 36.23
C GLN A 632 0.36 -3.33 35.48
N ILE A 633 -0.86 -3.08 35.00
CA ILE A 633 -1.57 -4.01 34.11
C ILE A 633 -0.71 -4.29 32.86
N ILE A 634 -0.14 -3.23 32.25
CA ILE A 634 0.72 -3.38 31.07
C ILE A 634 2.01 -4.14 31.43
N ASN A 635 2.67 -3.80 32.55
CA ASN A 635 3.84 -4.51 33.05
C ASN A 635 3.58 -6.01 33.22
N ALA A 636 2.47 -6.38 33.87
CA ALA A 636 2.11 -7.77 34.11
C ALA A 636 1.86 -8.53 32.80
N VAL A 637 1.17 -7.91 31.83
CA VAL A 637 0.93 -8.50 30.49
C VAL A 637 2.24 -8.70 29.74
N MET A 638 3.09 -7.67 29.68
CA MET A 638 4.36 -7.70 28.95
C MET A 638 5.39 -8.62 29.60
N ALA A 639 5.41 -8.71 30.93
CA ALA A 639 6.29 -9.63 31.65
C ALA A 639 5.86 -11.10 31.47
N TYR A 640 4.56 -11.39 31.63
CA TYR A 640 4.03 -12.75 31.50
C TYR A 640 4.22 -13.31 30.09
N TRP A 641 4.00 -12.48 29.06
CA TRP A 641 4.16 -12.85 27.65
C TRP A 641 5.49 -12.36 27.04
N SER A 642 6.53 -12.17 27.85
CA SER A 642 7.82 -11.63 27.39
C SER A 642 8.49 -12.46 26.29
N ALA A 643 8.32 -13.79 26.32
CA ALA A 643 8.79 -14.71 25.27
C ALA A 643 7.93 -14.67 23.99
N GLN A 644 6.69 -14.19 24.08
CA GLN A 644 5.73 -14.15 22.98
C GLN A 644 5.10 -12.75 22.88
N PRO A 645 5.88 -11.71 22.52
CA PRO A 645 5.44 -10.32 22.59
C PRO A 645 4.22 -10.01 21.71
N GLY A 646 4.00 -10.76 20.62
CA GLY A 646 2.79 -10.62 19.80
C GLY A 646 1.48 -10.94 20.54
N VAL A 647 1.51 -11.90 21.47
CA VAL A 647 0.37 -12.21 22.34
C VAL A 647 0.14 -11.06 23.33
N ALA A 648 1.22 -10.53 23.90
CA ALA A 648 1.18 -9.38 24.81
C ALA A 648 0.52 -8.16 24.14
N ILE A 649 0.97 -7.79 22.94
CA ILE A 649 0.41 -6.67 22.16
C ILE A 649 -1.08 -6.88 21.89
N SER A 650 -1.47 -8.09 21.46
CA SER A 650 -2.86 -8.43 21.18
C SER A 650 -3.75 -8.27 22.42
N ILE A 651 -3.24 -8.60 23.60
CA ILE A 651 -3.95 -8.40 24.87
C ILE A 651 -4.06 -6.91 25.21
N VAL A 652 -2.97 -6.13 25.10
CA VAL A 652 -2.99 -4.68 25.34
C VAL A 652 -4.00 -3.96 24.44
N GLU A 653 -4.06 -4.32 23.16
CA GLU A 653 -5.07 -3.79 22.22
C GLU A 653 -6.51 -4.10 22.66
N LYS A 654 -6.73 -5.31 23.18
CA LYS A 654 -8.05 -5.71 23.69
C LYS A 654 -8.41 -4.98 24.99
N LEU A 655 -7.45 -4.76 25.87
CA LEU A 655 -7.64 -3.93 27.07
C LEU A 655 -7.97 -2.47 26.70
N LEU A 656 -7.39 -1.92 25.64
CA LEU A 656 -7.78 -0.62 25.08
C LEU A 656 -9.20 -0.67 24.47
N ASN A 657 -9.66 -1.80 23.92
CA ASN A 657 -11.03 -1.93 23.37
C ASN A 657 -12.08 -2.03 24.48
N TYR A 658 -11.72 -2.59 25.63
CA TYR A 658 -12.58 -2.66 26.80
C TYR A 658 -12.54 -1.41 27.66
N SER A 659 -11.77 -0.39 27.29
CA SER A 659 -11.53 0.83 28.05
C SER A 659 -10.93 0.60 29.44
N ILE A 660 -10.27 -0.55 29.64
CA ILE A 660 -9.49 -0.83 30.87
C ILE A 660 -8.20 -0.01 30.84
N LEU A 661 -7.55 0.02 29.67
CA LEU A 661 -6.40 0.89 29.40
C LEU A 661 -6.83 2.11 28.60
N VAL A 662 -6.08 3.20 28.77
CA VAL A 662 -6.23 4.45 28.03
C VAL A 662 -5.00 4.65 27.12
N PRO A 663 -5.15 5.19 25.89
CA PRO A 663 -4.03 5.38 24.97
C PRO A 663 -2.83 6.13 25.57
N SER A 664 -3.06 7.20 26.33
CA SER A 664 -2.00 8.00 26.97
C SER A 664 -1.12 7.17 27.90
N VAL A 665 -1.71 6.22 28.64
CA VAL A 665 -0.97 5.35 29.56
C VAL A 665 -0.11 4.36 28.80
N VAL A 666 -0.59 3.79 27.69
CA VAL A 666 0.21 2.87 26.86
C VAL A 666 1.42 3.59 26.25
N ILE A 667 1.22 4.82 25.77
CA ILE A 667 2.28 5.66 25.25
C ILE A 667 3.30 6.02 26.33
N ASN A 668 2.84 6.51 27.48
CA ASN A 668 3.72 6.87 28.59
C ASN A 668 4.50 5.64 29.09
N TRP A 669 3.84 4.50 29.24
CA TRP A 669 4.48 3.25 29.61
C TRP A 669 5.60 2.88 28.62
N ALA A 670 5.33 2.93 27.32
CA ALA A 670 6.30 2.52 26.29
C ALA A 670 7.50 3.48 26.20
N LEU A 671 7.24 4.79 26.14
CA LEU A 671 8.24 5.82 25.82
C LEU A 671 8.91 6.43 27.05
N VAL A 672 8.33 6.26 28.24
CA VAL A 672 8.88 6.82 29.49
C VAL A 672 9.27 5.68 30.42
N SER A 673 8.33 4.87 30.89
CA SER A 673 8.61 3.86 31.92
C SER A 673 9.49 2.72 31.41
N TYR A 674 9.10 2.05 30.31
CA TYR A 674 9.80 0.90 29.76
C TYR A 674 11.10 1.30 29.04
N ALA A 675 11.06 2.39 28.28
CA ALA A 675 12.27 2.97 27.70
C ALA A 675 13.26 3.42 28.78
N GLY A 676 12.81 4.08 29.86
CA GLY A 676 13.65 4.45 31.00
C GLY A 676 14.27 3.23 31.70
N ALA A 677 13.45 2.23 32.03
CA ALA A 677 13.90 1.00 32.68
C ALA A 677 14.91 0.19 31.85
N THR A 678 14.89 0.35 30.52
CA THR A 678 15.82 -0.30 29.59
C THR A 678 16.91 0.63 29.07
N ARG A 679 17.04 1.84 29.64
CA ARG A 679 18.00 2.87 29.21
C ARG A 679 17.97 3.12 27.70
N GLY A 680 16.77 3.14 27.11
CA GLY A 680 16.54 3.39 25.69
C GLY A 680 16.51 2.16 24.78
N GLU A 681 16.92 0.97 25.23
CA GLU A 681 16.93 -0.25 24.39
C GLU A 681 15.53 -0.62 23.89
N ALA A 682 14.47 -0.31 24.64
CA ALA A 682 13.09 -0.51 24.20
C ALA A 682 12.76 0.16 22.85
N LEU A 683 13.39 1.29 22.52
CA LEU A 683 13.13 2.03 21.27
C LEU A 683 13.59 1.24 20.03
N ALA A 684 14.53 0.30 20.19
CA ALA A 684 15.00 -0.58 19.12
C ALA A 684 14.10 -1.83 18.94
N LYS A 685 13.19 -2.10 19.87
CA LYS A 685 12.37 -3.33 19.84
C LYS A 685 11.14 -3.14 18.93
N ALA A 686 11.08 -3.94 17.87
CA ALA A 686 9.98 -3.88 16.88
C ALA A 686 8.58 -3.98 17.51
N HIS A 687 8.40 -4.85 18.51
CA HIS A 687 7.10 -5.02 19.18
C HIS A 687 6.67 -3.79 20.02
N VAL A 688 7.62 -2.98 20.51
CA VAL A 688 7.31 -1.73 21.22
C VAL A 688 6.79 -0.70 20.24
N TYR A 689 7.46 -0.57 19.08
CA TYR A 689 6.98 0.27 17.99
C TYR A 689 5.60 -0.15 17.49
N GLU A 690 5.39 -1.45 17.26
CA GLU A 690 4.10 -2.02 16.85
C GLU A 690 2.98 -1.62 17.82
N MET A 691 3.18 -1.78 19.13
CA MET A 691 2.19 -1.43 20.14
C MET A 691 1.85 0.06 20.17
N VAL A 692 2.87 0.93 20.10
CA VAL A 692 2.67 2.38 20.04
C VAL A 692 1.94 2.77 18.77
N PHE A 693 2.40 2.25 17.62
CA PHE A 693 1.84 2.57 16.33
C PHE A 693 0.37 2.13 16.23
N HIS A 694 0.01 0.93 16.69
CA HIS A 694 -1.38 0.47 16.75
C HIS A 694 -2.25 1.35 17.64
N THR A 695 -1.72 1.81 18.78
CA THR A 695 -2.43 2.73 19.68
C THR A 695 -2.72 4.06 18.99
N VAL A 696 -1.74 4.64 18.30
CA VAL A 696 -1.91 5.88 17.52
C VAL A 696 -2.92 5.68 16.40
N MET A 697 -2.81 4.61 15.61
CA MET A 697 -3.75 4.32 14.51
C MET A 697 -5.19 4.14 14.99
N LYS A 698 -5.39 3.59 16.19
CA LYS A 698 -6.72 3.47 16.80
C LYS A 698 -7.29 4.84 17.19
N VAL A 699 -6.48 5.72 17.78
CA VAL A 699 -6.89 7.08 18.17
C VAL A 699 -7.22 7.91 16.93
N THR A 700 -6.32 7.95 15.95
CA THR A 700 -6.54 8.73 14.71
C THR A 700 -7.71 8.15 13.90
N GLY A 701 -7.84 6.83 13.84
CA GLY A 701 -8.98 6.17 13.19
C GLY A 701 -10.33 6.55 13.82
N ARG A 702 -10.40 6.63 15.15
CA ARG A 702 -11.62 7.07 15.85
C ARG A 702 -11.94 8.53 15.55
N VAL A 703 -10.94 9.42 15.58
CA VAL A 703 -11.13 10.84 15.24
C VAL A 703 -11.63 11.00 13.81
N ARG A 704 -11.01 10.32 12.84
CA ARG A 704 -11.45 10.36 11.44
C ARG A 704 -12.90 9.90 11.26
N GLN A 705 -13.30 8.83 11.94
CA GLN A 705 -14.69 8.34 11.91
C GLN A 705 -15.68 9.37 12.46
N LEU A 706 -15.35 10.04 13.57
CA LEU A 706 -16.21 11.08 14.16
C LEU A 706 -16.32 12.30 13.25
N VAL A 707 -15.20 12.72 12.66
CA VAL A 707 -15.15 13.86 11.73
C VAL A 707 -15.94 13.58 10.46
N GLN A 708 -15.79 12.40 9.87
CA GLN A 708 -16.56 12.00 8.67
C GLN A 708 -18.07 11.96 8.95
N LYS A 709 -18.48 11.37 10.08
CA LYS A 709 -19.89 11.39 10.49
C LYS A 709 -20.43 12.80 10.69
N SER A 710 -19.62 13.72 11.23
CA SER A 710 -20.05 15.12 11.43
C SER A 710 -20.24 15.91 10.12
N THR A 711 -19.65 15.44 9.02
CA THR A 711 -19.85 16.04 7.68
C THR A 711 -21.08 15.51 6.94
N GLU A 712 -21.73 14.46 7.44
CA GLU A 712 -22.98 13.92 6.88
C GLU A 712 -24.18 14.66 7.50
N ALA A 713 -25.01 15.31 6.66
CA ALA A 713 -26.07 16.24 7.09
C ALA A 713 -27.18 15.63 7.98
N ASP A 714 -27.29 14.29 8.04
CA ASP A 714 -28.31 13.55 8.79
C ASP A 714 -27.83 12.98 10.14
N ALA A 715 -26.56 13.20 10.53
CA ALA A 715 -26.05 12.64 11.77
C ALA A 715 -26.18 13.63 12.94
N MET A 716 -26.98 13.30 13.96
CA MET A 716 -26.86 13.89 15.31
C MET A 716 -25.52 13.48 15.92
N VAL A 717 -24.43 14.08 15.45
CA VAL A 717 -23.11 13.93 16.08
C VAL A 717 -23.02 14.93 17.21
N ASP A 718 -22.68 14.43 18.40
CA ASP A 718 -22.28 15.29 19.51
C ASP A 718 -20.93 15.94 19.17
N ASN A 719 -21.00 17.20 18.72
CA ASN A 719 -19.82 18.02 18.42
C ASN A 719 -18.89 18.12 19.64
N GLU A 720 -19.42 18.05 20.86
CA GLU A 720 -18.61 18.06 22.08
C GLU A 720 -17.73 16.79 22.16
N THR A 721 -18.31 15.61 21.95
CA THR A 721 -17.54 14.35 21.88
C THR A 721 -16.44 14.40 20.82
N ARG A 722 -16.73 14.97 19.64
CA ARG A 722 -15.73 15.11 18.56
C ARG A 722 -14.56 15.99 19.02
N ASP A 723 -14.85 17.15 19.58
CA ASP A 723 -13.84 18.12 19.99
C ASP A 723 -12.99 17.60 21.16
N VAL A 724 -13.59 16.85 22.08
CA VAL A 724 -12.88 16.13 23.15
C VAL A 724 -11.92 15.09 22.58
N GLU A 725 -12.36 14.25 21.63
CA GLU A 725 -11.49 13.22 21.04
C GLU A 725 -10.36 13.82 20.19
N VAL A 726 -10.61 14.93 19.48
CA VAL A 726 -9.56 15.72 18.79
C VAL A 726 -8.56 16.29 19.80
N GLY A 727 -9.04 16.86 20.91
CA GLY A 727 -8.21 17.35 22.00
C GLY A 727 -7.33 16.25 22.62
N ASN A 728 -7.91 15.08 22.86
CA ASN A 728 -7.20 13.90 23.37
C ASN A 728 -6.12 13.42 22.39
N MET A 729 -6.41 13.39 21.09
CA MET A 729 -5.43 13.04 20.05
C MET A 729 -4.27 14.02 20.02
N ARG A 730 -4.53 15.33 20.05
CA ARG A 730 -3.48 16.37 20.10
C ARG A 730 -2.64 16.27 21.37
N GLY A 731 -3.28 16.06 22.52
CA GLY A 731 -2.59 15.82 23.79
C GLY A 731 -1.68 14.60 23.75
N LEU A 732 -2.13 13.51 23.10
CA LEU A 732 -1.35 12.29 22.91
C LEU A 732 -0.09 12.56 22.07
N PHE A 733 -0.23 13.19 20.91
CA PHE A 733 0.90 13.52 20.04
C PHE A 733 1.91 14.44 20.73
N LYS A 734 1.42 15.44 21.48
CA LYS A 734 2.29 16.32 22.28
C LYS A 734 3.09 15.54 23.32
N ALA A 735 2.44 14.66 24.09
CA ALA A 735 3.12 13.83 25.08
C ALA A 735 4.18 12.90 24.44
N MET A 736 3.91 12.38 23.25
CA MET A 736 4.87 11.58 22.49
C MET A 736 6.07 12.43 22.03
N GLU A 737 5.80 13.62 21.49
CA GLU A 737 6.85 14.54 21.04
C GLU A 737 7.75 14.96 22.20
N ASP A 738 7.19 15.33 23.35
CA ASP A 738 7.95 15.70 24.54
C ASP A 738 8.85 14.54 25.02
N ALA A 739 8.30 13.32 25.09
CA ALA A 739 9.05 12.13 25.51
C ALA A 739 10.18 11.78 24.52
N LEU A 740 9.90 11.80 23.22
CA LEU A 740 10.86 11.42 22.17
C LEU A 740 11.93 12.49 21.95
N THR A 741 11.60 13.77 22.12
CA THR A 741 12.57 14.87 22.05
C THR A 741 13.61 14.73 23.16
N ALA A 742 13.20 14.33 24.36
CA ALA A 742 14.13 14.08 25.47
C ALA A 742 15.12 12.93 25.15
N TRP A 743 14.63 11.85 24.53
CA TRP A 743 15.50 10.75 24.06
C TRP A 743 16.42 11.20 22.92
N ALA A 744 15.89 11.92 21.93
CA ALA A 744 16.65 12.41 20.78
C ALA A 744 17.80 13.34 21.19
N ASN A 745 17.56 14.22 22.16
CA ASN A 745 18.56 15.17 22.65
C ASN A 745 19.53 14.58 23.69
N GLY A 746 19.32 13.33 24.12
CA GLY A 746 20.08 12.73 25.22
C GLY A 746 19.88 13.43 26.56
N SER A 747 18.78 14.19 26.72
CA SER A 747 18.50 15.00 27.92
C SER A 747 17.70 14.24 28.98
N LYS A 748 17.63 12.92 28.88
CA LYS A 748 16.97 12.04 29.85
C LYS A 748 17.92 11.74 31.00
N ASP A 749 17.41 11.84 32.22
CA ASP A 749 18.20 11.56 33.44
C ASP A 749 18.85 10.16 33.39
N GLU A 750 18.17 9.18 32.81
CA GLU A 750 18.68 7.80 32.65
C GLU A 750 19.86 7.67 31.68
N MET A 751 20.19 8.73 30.94
CA MET A 751 21.34 8.83 30.02
C MET A 751 22.48 9.69 30.59
N LEU A 752 22.29 10.37 31.72
CA LEU A 752 23.24 11.33 32.29
C LEU A 752 24.16 10.74 33.38
N ASP A 753 23.93 9.50 33.82
CA ASP A 753 24.60 8.85 34.96
C ASP A 753 25.81 7.97 34.60
N THR A 754 26.44 8.15 33.44
CA THR A 754 27.71 7.47 33.11
C THR A 754 28.89 8.34 33.55
N ASP A 755 29.65 7.86 34.54
CA ASP A 755 30.96 8.38 35.03
C ASP A 755 32.09 8.37 33.95
N GLY A 756 31.76 8.46 32.66
CA GLY A 756 32.69 8.55 31.55
C GLY A 756 32.06 9.34 30.40
N ASP A 757 32.81 10.31 29.87
CA ASP A 757 32.51 11.17 28.72
C ASP A 757 31.23 10.77 27.97
N GLY A 758 30.17 11.60 28.01
CA GLY A 758 28.85 11.41 27.38
C GLY A 758 28.90 11.24 25.85
N ASN A 759 29.54 10.17 25.41
CA ASN A 759 30.04 9.91 24.08
C ASN A 759 30.06 8.40 23.79
N SER A 760 29.40 7.58 24.61
CA SER A 760 29.35 6.13 24.39
C SER A 760 28.56 5.81 23.11
N GLU A 761 29.02 4.84 22.32
CA GLU A 761 28.36 4.44 21.07
C GLU A 761 26.89 4.04 21.29
N SER A 762 26.58 3.50 22.47
CA SER A 762 25.22 3.12 22.87
C SER A 762 24.31 4.33 23.08
N GLU A 763 24.78 5.40 23.73
CA GLU A 763 24.00 6.65 23.88
C GLU A 763 23.67 7.27 22.52
N LYS A 764 24.65 7.30 21.60
CA LYS A 764 24.43 7.80 20.22
C LYS A 764 23.36 7.00 19.49
N LEU A 765 23.36 5.67 19.63
CA LEU A 765 22.34 4.82 19.04
C LEU A 765 20.96 5.08 19.67
N VAL A 766 20.87 5.30 20.98
CA VAL A 766 19.61 5.64 21.66
C VAL A 766 19.07 6.99 21.18
N CYS A 767 19.91 8.04 21.12
CA CYS A 767 19.51 9.34 20.56
C CYS A 767 18.98 9.19 19.14
N ARG A 768 19.69 8.42 18.30
CA ARG A 768 19.29 8.15 16.92
C ARG A 768 17.96 7.40 16.84
N TRP A 769 17.68 6.46 17.75
CA TRP A 769 16.35 5.85 17.83
C TRP A 769 15.28 6.88 18.21
N GLY A 770 15.55 7.75 19.20
CA GLY A 770 14.67 8.86 19.58
C GLY A 770 14.31 9.78 18.39
N GLU A 771 15.32 10.23 17.64
CA GLU A 771 15.14 11.07 16.44
C GLU A 771 14.28 10.40 15.37
N ARG A 772 14.57 9.12 15.08
CA ARG A 772 13.83 8.35 14.07
C ARG A 772 12.38 8.15 14.47
N TRP A 773 12.10 7.87 15.74
CA TRP A 773 10.74 7.77 16.27
C TRP A 773 10.00 9.12 16.20
N LEU A 774 10.67 10.20 16.64
CA LEU A 774 10.11 11.55 16.67
C LEU A 774 9.63 11.98 15.29
N ARG A 775 10.41 11.67 14.25
CA ARG A 775 10.06 11.98 12.86
C ARG A 775 8.77 11.30 12.40
N VAL A 776 8.59 10.01 12.70
CA VAL A 776 7.37 9.26 12.36
C VAL A 776 6.15 9.94 12.97
N PHE A 777 6.22 10.26 14.26
CA PHE A 777 5.05 10.79 14.97
C PHE A 777 4.79 12.27 14.69
N ARG A 778 5.82 13.07 14.38
CA ARG A 778 5.66 14.42 13.79
C ARG A 778 4.97 14.37 12.44
N ARG A 779 5.42 13.48 11.55
CA ARG A 779 4.76 13.24 10.25
C ARG A 779 3.29 12.89 10.46
N ARG A 780 2.99 11.91 11.33
CA ARG A 780 1.63 11.47 11.62
C ARG A 780 0.77 12.60 12.19
N ALA A 781 1.27 13.36 13.15
CA ALA A 781 0.56 14.52 13.71
C ALA A 781 0.21 15.55 12.63
N ALA A 782 1.18 15.91 11.77
CA ALA A 782 0.97 16.87 10.69
C ALA A 782 -0.11 16.42 9.69
N ILE A 783 -0.15 15.13 9.37
CA ILE A 783 -1.17 14.56 8.45
C ILE A 783 -2.58 14.61 9.07
N GLU A 784 -2.71 14.29 10.36
CA GLU A 784 -4.01 14.37 11.02
C GLU A 784 -4.49 15.81 11.15
N GLU A 785 -3.59 16.76 11.43
CA GLU A 785 -3.93 18.19 11.43
C GLU A 785 -4.36 18.67 10.04
N ALA A 786 -3.63 18.28 8.98
CA ALA A 786 -4.02 18.60 7.60
C ALA A 786 -5.41 18.05 7.25
N PHE A 787 -5.70 16.80 7.66
CA PHE A 787 -7.01 16.19 7.49
C PHE A 787 -8.13 16.95 8.23
N LEU A 788 -7.90 17.35 9.48
CA LEU A 788 -8.87 18.12 10.27
C LEU A 788 -9.15 19.49 9.65
N LEU A 789 -8.10 20.17 9.16
CA LEU A 789 -8.22 21.45 8.45
C LEU A 789 -9.04 21.30 7.17
N GLU A 790 -8.77 20.25 6.37
CA GLU A 790 -9.51 19.99 5.13
C GLU A 790 -10.99 19.67 5.40
N ALA A 791 -11.27 18.83 6.41
CA ALA A 791 -12.63 18.51 6.82
C ALA A 791 -13.40 19.75 7.30
N THR A 792 -12.75 20.64 8.04
CA THR A 792 -13.34 21.91 8.48
C THR A 792 -13.64 22.80 7.29
N LYS A 793 -12.70 22.96 6.34
CA LYS A 793 -12.92 23.71 5.09
C LYS A 793 -14.12 23.16 4.29
N LYS A 794 -14.24 21.83 4.19
CA LYS A 794 -15.37 21.15 3.52
C LYS A 794 -16.69 21.44 4.23
N ALA A 795 -16.74 21.36 5.56
CA ALA A 795 -17.92 21.68 6.35
C ALA A 795 -18.36 23.15 6.19
N THR A 796 -17.42 24.10 6.26
CA THR A 796 -17.72 25.53 6.07
C THR A 796 -18.25 25.82 4.67
N LYS A 797 -17.69 25.18 3.63
CA LYS A 797 -18.19 25.32 2.26
C LYS A 797 -19.59 24.73 2.10
N ALA A 798 -19.86 23.57 2.71
CA ALA A 798 -21.19 22.96 2.69
C ALA A 798 -22.24 23.84 3.40
N ALA A 799 -21.89 24.44 4.55
CA ALA A 799 -22.75 25.37 5.27
C ALA A 799 -23.05 26.64 4.43
N ALA A 800 -22.03 27.23 3.81
CA ALA A 800 -22.21 28.40 2.94
C ALA A 800 -23.05 28.08 1.69
N ALA A 801 -22.97 26.87 1.15
CA ALA A 801 -23.80 26.41 0.05
C ALA A 801 -25.26 26.16 0.48
N ALA A 802 -25.49 25.69 1.70
CA ALA A 802 -26.83 25.53 2.27
C ALA A 802 -27.50 26.89 2.55
N ASP A 803 -26.75 27.86 3.08
CA ASP A 803 -27.25 29.22 3.37
C ASP A 803 -27.54 30.05 2.09
N SER A 804 -26.93 29.68 0.96
CA SER A 804 -27.15 30.33 -0.35
C SER A 804 -28.19 29.65 -1.24
N ALA A 805 -28.80 28.56 -0.78
CA ALA A 805 -29.91 27.92 -1.49
C ALA A 805 -31.16 28.83 -1.42
N PRO A 806 -31.79 29.20 -2.55
CA PRO A 806 -32.97 30.05 -2.53
C PRO A 806 -34.12 29.34 -1.80
N ALA A 807 -34.70 30.03 -0.82
CA ALA A 807 -35.91 29.58 -0.14
C ALA A 807 -37.00 29.28 -1.17
N LEU A 808 -37.42 28.01 -1.27
CA LEU A 808 -38.56 27.61 -2.08
C LEU A 808 -39.78 28.45 -1.67
N PRO A 809 -40.48 29.12 -2.62
CA PRO A 809 -41.70 29.84 -2.30
C PRO A 809 -42.75 28.86 -1.75
N GLY A 810 -43.36 29.26 -0.64
CA GLY A 810 -44.20 28.43 0.22
C GLY A 810 -45.21 27.57 -0.54
N ALA A 811 -45.26 26.30 -0.17
CA ALA A 811 -46.33 25.40 -0.54
C ALA A 811 -47.65 25.98 -0.05
N VAL A 812 -48.46 26.44 -1.00
CA VAL A 812 -49.87 26.74 -0.81
C VAL A 812 -50.53 25.48 -0.27
N ALA A 813 -51.14 25.60 0.91
CA ALA A 813 -52.00 24.58 1.47
C ALA A 813 -53.10 24.25 0.45
N THR A 814 -53.03 23.06 -0.11
CA THR A 814 -54.13 22.51 -0.91
C THR A 814 -55.06 21.81 0.07
N GLU A 815 -56.27 22.36 0.18
CA GLU A 815 -57.39 21.78 0.91
C GLU A 815 -57.67 20.35 0.43
N ASP A 816 -57.88 19.45 1.39
CA ASP A 816 -58.36 18.09 1.20
C ASP A 816 -59.64 18.07 0.35
N ALA A 817 -59.52 17.57 -0.88
CA ALA A 817 -60.66 17.03 -1.63
C ALA A 817 -60.69 15.52 -1.42
N ALA A 818 -61.43 15.10 -0.40
CA ALA A 818 -61.90 13.73 -0.26
C ALA A 818 -62.75 13.36 -1.48
N ILE A 819 -62.30 12.37 -2.25
CA ILE A 819 -63.15 11.60 -3.14
C ILE A 819 -63.19 10.19 -2.55
N ASP A 820 -64.25 9.94 -1.80
CA ASP A 820 -64.70 8.62 -1.44
C ASP A 820 -65.10 7.85 -2.70
N ILE A 821 -64.72 6.58 -2.71
CA ILE A 821 -65.48 5.54 -3.42
C ILE A 821 -66.63 5.17 -2.49
N GLU A 822 -67.67 6.01 -2.49
CA GLU A 822 -69.09 5.75 -2.82
C GLU A 822 -69.97 6.93 -2.43
#